data_AF-A0A845QQJ3-F1
#
_entry.id   AF-A0A845QQJ3-F1
#
_cell.length_a   1.000
_cell.length_b   1.000
_cell.length_c   1.000
_cell.angle_alpha   90.00
_cell.angle_beta   90.00
_cell.angle_gamma   90.00
#
_symmetry.space_group_name_H-M   'P 1'
#
loop_
_entity.id
_entity.type
_entity.pdbx_description
1 polymer ?
#
loop_
_entity_poly.entity_id
_entity_poly.type
_entity_poly.pdbx_seq_one_letter_code
_entity_poly.pdbx_strand_id
1 'polypeptide(L)'
;MNKRIERMRDKLWNTRPCITAERLVLATEAYQKFAGDAIPVFRARVVNHIMENMTTLILEDELIVGTATNKYRGANLHPEFQSSSWYISDIDEFATRTKDPYDISEEDKKLILETLPYWEGRSMEDMSKTALPAHIEECIQDDIITVGLRNGVSGETTCDHEKLLTVGLRGYMEECQRNIDNMICQCQADEEKVNFWQACIIQCQGLITYAHRMAEEAERQAAACKDEKRKKELLCIAENCRVVPENPPQTFWQALQMIWFAHVYFHIEVCTTANGYGRFDQYMWPYYKKDVIDEKTITEEEALEMLECLYLKSCEVYEVRDKWYATSFAGYPMWEILLVGGQTPDGKDATNELSYLCLEAANQLKTTQPVMGVRVWEGTPEDLIRKGCEMIQDGQANPGFFNDDVAMKMTLGKGCTMEEARDWTIVGCVQPGPGGGSTDGSPDAGYVNMGKMLEFVLHNGVDPSTGKLMGLETGDPRSFKNIEEFKDALKKQILHHYKLVATGYKVMQSMHMTRFPVIFAGMVTKGCVESGKSVQHGGAKYTTAGMYVTGAANLADSIVAIEKCVFEDKDITMDELITAIDKNFEGEERMRQLLLNKPAKFGNDDEHVDGVYKEMMHFIADNVQTWPDARGGWFSFNVHSQTVNVSHGMVCGATPDGRLAGEPFCDNASPMMGRDTSGPTATVKSVASMGQDKFHDGALFNLRFDPKGVEGEKGLQRIEGVIKTYFNNGGNHIQINVVDDETLKAAQKDPEHYKGLMVRVAGYMAYFTELDKSAQDTIIYRTTHFKEA
;
A
#
# COMPACT_ATOMS: atom_id res chain seq x y z
N MET A 1 -26.13 10.65 6.50
CA MET A 1 -25.19 10.74 7.64
C MET A 1 -25.85 11.41 8.82
N ASN A 2 -25.62 10.89 10.03
CA ASN A 2 -26.21 11.44 11.26
C ASN A 2 -25.27 12.46 11.93
N LYS A 3 -25.77 13.20 12.94
CA LYS A 3 -25.01 14.28 13.60
C LYS A 3 -23.74 13.83 14.34
N ARG A 4 -23.67 12.60 14.85
CA ARG A 4 -22.47 12.07 15.52
C ARG A 4 -21.35 11.92 14.49
N ILE A 5 -21.66 11.25 13.40
CA ILE A 5 -20.71 10.97 12.32
C ILE A 5 -20.25 12.26 11.64
N GLU A 6 -21.15 13.24 11.44
CA GLU A 6 -20.78 14.59 11.00
C GLU A 6 -19.70 15.22 11.90
N ARG A 7 -19.89 15.20 13.24
CA ARG A 7 -18.91 15.76 14.18
C ARG A 7 -17.57 15.03 14.13
N MET A 8 -17.59 13.70 14.06
CA MET A 8 -16.36 12.91 14.02
C MET A 8 -15.59 13.13 12.71
N ARG A 9 -16.27 13.18 11.57
CA ARG A 9 -15.66 13.48 10.25
C ARG A 9 -15.13 14.91 10.19
N ASP A 10 -15.89 15.89 10.68
CA ASP A 10 -15.43 17.27 10.68
C ASP A 10 -14.22 17.45 11.63
N LYS A 11 -14.15 16.69 12.73
CA LYS A 11 -12.96 16.63 13.58
C LYS A 11 -11.76 16.04 12.84
N LEU A 12 -11.93 14.98 12.04
CA LEU A 12 -10.88 14.42 11.19
C LEU A 12 -10.30 15.49 10.25
N TRP A 13 -11.15 16.16 9.48
CA TRP A 13 -10.72 17.18 8.51
C TRP A 13 -10.08 18.43 9.13
N ASN A 14 -10.41 18.76 10.37
CA ASN A 14 -9.92 19.97 11.04
C ASN A 14 -8.77 19.71 12.02
N THR A 15 -8.32 18.47 12.17
CA THR A 15 -7.22 18.13 13.08
C THR A 15 -6.04 17.61 12.27
N ARG A 16 -4.87 18.21 12.45
CA ARG A 16 -3.63 17.71 11.83
C ARG A 16 -3.07 16.53 12.64
N PRO A 17 -2.46 15.51 12.00
CA PRO A 17 -1.76 14.44 12.72
C PRO A 17 -0.66 14.97 13.65
N CYS A 18 -0.39 14.25 14.74
CA CYS A 18 0.64 14.62 15.71
C CYS A 18 1.55 13.44 16.09
N ILE A 19 2.79 13.71 16.50
CA ILE A 19 3.71 12.68 17.01
C ILE A 19 3.62 12.63 18.54
N THR A 20 3.64 11.42 19.11
CA THR A 20 3.58 11.20 20.56
C THR A 20 4.80 10.41 21.06
N ALA A 21 5.21 10.68 22.31
CA ALA A 21 6.39 10.05 22.90
C ALA A 21 6.12 8.71 23.62
N GLU A 22 4.85 8.41 23.94
CA GLU A 22 4.48 7.34 24.89
C GLU A 22 5.03 5.97 24.48
N ARG A 23 4.78 5.54 23.23
CA ARG A 23 5.28 4.24 22.75
C ARG A 23 6.81 4.18 22.79
N LEU A 24 7.49 5.24 22.36
CA LEU A 24 8.96 5.31 22.36
C LEU A 24 9.53 5.09 23.77
N VAL A 25 8.95 5.74 24.78
CA VAL A 25 9.38 5.59 26.17
C VAL A 25 9.13 4.17 26.67
N LEU A 26 7.91 3.66 26.54
CA LEU A 26 7.54 2.31 27.02
C LEU A 26 8.32 1.20 26.29
N ALA A 27 8.55 1.34 24.98
CA ALA A 27 9.38 0.41 24.22
C ALA A 27 10.82 0.42 24.73
N THR A 28 11.40 1.61 25.01
CA THR A 28 12.76 1.74 25.54
C THR A 28 12.90 1.08 26.91
N GLU A 29 11.94 1.30 27.81
CA GLU A 29 11.89 0.65 29.13
C GLU A 29 11.85 -0.88 28.99
N ALA A 30 10.97 -1.38 28.12
CA ALA A 30 10.84 -2.81 27.89
C ALA A 30 12.11 -3.43 27.28
N TYR A 31 12.74 -2.76 26.31
CA TYR A 31 13.99 -3.21 25.70
C TYR A 31 15.11 -3.33 26.73
N GLN A 32 15.18 -2.42 27.71
CA GLN A 32 16.14 -2.50 28.82
C GLN A 32 15.81 -3.63 29.81
N LYS A 33 14.52 -3.87 30.06
CA LYS A 33 14.04 -4.85 31.04
C LYS A 33 14.17 -6.30 30.57
N PHE A 34 13.88 -6.58 29.30
CA PHE A 34 13.76 -7.94 28.76
C PHE A 34 14.97 -8.38 27.91
N ALA A 35 16.02 -7.57 27.86
CA ALA A 35 17.24 -7.91 27.13
C ALA A 35 17.80 -9.28 27.54
N GLY A 36 18.02 -10.17 26.57
CA GLY A 36 18.55 -11.51 26.77
C GLY A 36 17.53 -12.64 26.62
N ASP A 37 16.24 -12.34 26.53
CA ASP A 37 15.22 -13.31 26.14
C ASP A 37 15.44 -13.80 24.69
N ALA A 38 14.90 -14.99 24.36
CA ALA A 38 14.85 -15.46 22.98
C ALA A 38 14.08 -14.45 22.11
N ILE A 39 14.56 -14.17 20.89
CA ILE A 39 14.10 -13.04 20.07
C ILE A 39 12.57 -12.96 19.91
N PRO A 40 11.83 -14.05 19.57
CA PRO A 40 10.36 -14.00 19.49
C PRO A 40 9.70 -13.58 20.82
N VAL A 41 10.15 -14.18 21.93
CA VAL A 41 9.62 -13.91 23.28
C VAL A 41 9.97 -12.49 23.72
N PHE A 42 11.19 -12.02 23.43
CA PHE A 42 11.64 -10.66 23.68
C PHE A 42 10.72 -9.64 22.99
N ARG A 43 10.48 -9.82 21.68
CA ARG A 43 9.60 -8.94 20.90
C ARG A 43 8.17 -8.94 21.46
N ALA A 44 7.63 -10.12 21.78
CA ALA A 44 6.30 -10.22 22.39
C ALA A 44 6.20 -9.51 23.75
N ARG A 45 7.21 -9.65 24.61
CA ARG A 45 7.25 -8.98 25.93
C ARG A 45 7.35 -7.46 25.83
N VAL A 46 8.08 -6.95 24.84
CA VAL A 46 8.13 -5.50 24.58
C VAL A 46 6.73 -4.96 24.29
N VAL A 47 6.02 -5.59 23.34
CA VAL A 47 4.69 -5.15 22.94
C VAL A 47 3.68 -5.32 24.07
N ASN A 48 3.74 -6.45 24.79
CA ASN A 48 2.89 -6.69 25.95
C ASN A 48 3.10 -5.61 27.04
N HIS A 49 4.34 -5.20 27.29
CA HIS A 49 4.63 -4.13 28.24
C HIS A 49 4.01 -2.79 27.79
N ILE A 50 4.03 -2.48 26.49
CA ILE A 50 3.35 -1.29 25.96
C ILE A 50 1.83 -1.42 26.20
N MET A 51 1.22 -2.55 25.82
CA MET A 51 -0.23 -2.78 25.99
C MET A 51 -0.70 -2.72 27.45
N GLU A 52 0.13 -3.17 28.40
CA GLU A 52 -0.15 -3.10 29.83
C GLU A 52 -0.11 -1.68 30.40
N ASN A 53 0.65 -0.76 29.79
CA ASN A 53 1.00 0.53 30.40
C ASN A 53 0.56 1.76 29.59
N MET A 54 0.35 1.63 28.28
CA MET A 54 -0.06 2.74 27.41
C MET A 54 -1.41 3.32 27.85
N THR A 55 -1.63 4.60 27.58
CA THR A 55 -2.87 5.29 27.93
C THR A 55 -4.06 4.65 27.22
N THR A 56 -5.14 4.38 27.98
CA THR A 56 -6.44 4.01 27.41
C THR A 56 -7.24 5.28 27.13
N LEU A 57 -7.61 5.48 25.86
CA LEU A 57 -8.28 6.69 25.40
C LEU A 57 -9.59 6.32 24.69
N ILE A 58 -10.71 6.79 25.25
CA ILE A 58 -12.03 6.79 24.60
C ILE A 58 -12.41 8.24 24.35
N LEU A 59 -12.55 8.61 23.08
CA LEU A 59 -12.90 9.97 22.67
C LEU A 59 -14.41 10.17 22.73
N GLU A 60 -14.80 11.45 22.72
CA GLU A 60 -16.21 11.83 22.58
C GLU A 60 -16.78 11.20 21.29
N ASP A 61 -18.05 10.82 21.33
CA ASP A 61 -18.82 10.23 20.23
C ASP A 61 -18.43 8.81 19.78
N GLU A 62 -17.25 8.27 20.11
CA GLU A 62 -16.83 6.93 19.65
C GLU A 62 -17.77 5.79 20.07
N LEU A 63 -18.12 4.91 19.12
CA LEU A 63 -18.76 3.61 19.37
C LEU A 63 -17.77 2.44 19.27
N ILE A 64 -16.81 2.54 18.35
CA ILE A 64 -15.66 1.64 18.24
C ILE A 64 -14.48 2.32 18.91
N VAL A 65 -13.85 1.67 19.89
CA VAL A 65 -12.86 2.30 20.77
C VAL A 65 -11.49 1.64 20.71
N GLY A 66 -10.46 2.39 21.12
CA GLY A 66 -9.07 1.94 21.09
C GLY A 66 -8.28 2.81 20.14
N THR A 67 -7.09 3.20 20.56
CA THR A 67 -6.20 4.08 19.79
C THR A 67 -4.77 3.59 20.02
N ALA A 68 -3.95 3.56 18.97
CA ALA A 68 -2.55 3.15 19.08
C ALA A 68 -1.66 4.20 19.80
N THR A 69 -2.22 5.34 20.22
CA THR A 69 -1.50 6.40 20.91
C THR A 69 -2.36 7.05 21.99
N ASN A 70 -1.74 7.88 22.82
CA ASN A 70 -2.43 8.70 23.83
C ASN A 70 -3.09 9.98 23.27
N LYS A 71 -3.15 10.17 21.94
CA LYS A 71 -3.77 11.33 21.29
C LYS A 71 -4.60 10.96 20.06
N TYR A 72 -5.57 11.79 19.72
CA TYR A 72 -6.31 11.68 18.46
C TYR A 72 -5.39 12.00 17.26
N ARG A 73 -5.49 11.22 16.18
CA ARG A 73 -4.57 11.25 15.02
C ARG A 73 -3.08 11.26 15.44
N GLY A 74 -2.74 10.51 16.49
CA GLY A 74 -1.37 10.38 16.96
C GLY A 74 -0.57 9.36 16.14
N ALA A 75 0.73 9.60 15.99
CA ALA A 75 1.68 8.74 15.31
C ALA A 75 2.80 8.31 16.26
N ASN A 76 3.10 7.02 16.24
CA ASN A 76 4.12 6.40 17.08
C ASN A 76 5.50 6.41 16.42
N LEU A 77 6.55 6.59 17.21
CA LEU A 77 7.93 6.39 16.78
C LEU A 77 8.39 4.93 17.00
N HIS A 78 9.13 4.40 16.03
CA HIS A 78 9.58 3.00 15.98
C HIS A 78 11.10 2.94 15.79
N PRO A 79 11.89 3.40 16.79
CA PRO A 79 13.34 3.53 16.66
C PRO A 79 14.08 2.19 16.55
N GLU A 80 13.40 1.06 16.78
CA GLU A 80 13.94 -0.26 16.49
C GLU A 80 14.06 -0.55 14.99
N PHE A 81 13.25 0.11 14.14
CA PHE A 81 13.27 -0.01 12.69
C PHE A 81 13.87 1.24 12.03
N GLN A 82 13.41 2.41 12.44
CA GLN A 82 13.71 3.71 11.83
C GLN A 82 14.85 4.43 12.58
N SER A 83 15.75 5.09 11.86
CA SER A 83 16.93 5.73 12.47
C SER A 83 16.56 6.89 13.40
N SER A 84 17.08 6.83 14.62
CA SER A 84 17.00 7.92 15.59
C SER A 84 17.67 9.21 15.10
N SER A 85 18.66 9.09 14.19
CA SER A 85 19.41 10.23 13.68
C SER A 85 18.53 11.22 12.92
N TRP A 86 17.69 10.72 12.00
CA TRP A 86 16.82 11.61 11.22
C TRP A 86 15.61 12.09 12.01
N TYR A 87 15.10 11.29 12.97
CA TYR A 87 14.10 11.78 13.92
C TYR A 87 14.60 13.01 14.69
N ILE A 88 15.85 12.98 15.17
CA ILE A 88 16.45 14.10 15.89
C ILE A 88 16.67 15.29 14.96
N SER A 89 17.19 15.07 13.74
CA SER A 89 17.48 16.17 12.81
C SER A 89 16.21 16.86 12.32
N ASP A 90 15.14 16.11 12.11
CA ASP A 90 13.90 16.62 11.53
C ASP A 90 12.87 17.04 12.59
N ILE A 91 13.17 16.89 13.89
CA ILE A 91 12.19 17.10 14.97
C ILE A 91 11.53 18.49 14.94
N ASP A 92 12.32 19.51 14.61
CA ASP A 92 11.87 20.90 14.51
C ASP A 92 11.13 21.18 13.20
N GLU A 93 11.35 20.36 12.18
CA GLU A 93 10.80 20.54 10.84
C GLU A 93 9.48 19.80 10.61
N PHE A 94 9.14 18.78 11.41
CA PHE A 94 7.85 18.07 11.26
C PHE A 94 6.65 19.03 11.26
N ALA A 95 6.70 20.07 12.09
CA ALA A 95 5.66 21.09 12.20
C ALA A 95 5.49 21.93 10.93
N THR A 96 6.54 22.08 10.13
CA THR A 96 6.60 23.08 9.03
C THR A 96 6.93 22.49 7.67
N ARG A 97 7.30 21.21 7.58
CA ARG A 97 7.58 20.55 6.30
C ARG A 97 6.33 20.57 5.41
N THR A 98 6.52 20.50 4.11
CA THR A 98 5.38 20.56 3.16
C THR A 98 4.76 19.19 2.88
N LYS A 99 5.47 18.11 3.23
CA LYS A 99 5.08 16.71 2.96
C LYS A 99 4.79 16.03 4.28
N ASP A 100 3.59 15.48 4.43
CA ASP A 100 3.11 14.78 5.61
C ASP A 100 3.50 15.47 6.95
N PRO A 101 3.11 16.73 7.18
CA PRO A 101 3.54 17.49 8.35
C PRO A 101 2.85 17.04 9.65
N TYR A 102 3.59 16.95 10.77
CA TYR A 102 3.03 16.53 12.08
C TYR A 102 3.19 17.61 13.14
N ASP A 103 2.18 17.78 14.00
CA ASP A 103 2.31 18.60 15.21
C ASP A 103 3.03 17.80 16.31
N ILE A 104 3.80 18.49 17.16
CA ILE A 104 4.48 17.87 18.30
C ILE A 104 4.36 18.80 19.49
N SER A 105 3.92 18.29 20.65
CA SER A 105 3.89 19.08 21.88
C SER A 105 5.31 19.27 22.44
N GLU A 106 5.55 20.36 23.17
CA GLU A 106 6.86 20.58 23.80
C GLU A 106 7.20 19.48 24.82
N GLU A 107 6.20 18.92 25.51
CA GLU A 107 6.40 17.77 26.40
C GLU A 107 6.83 16.52 25.62
N ASP A 108 6.13 16.14 24.55
CA ASP A 108 6.49 14.98 23.73
C ASP A 108 7.86 15.17 23.09
N LYS A 109 8.12 16.34 22.51
CA LYS A 109 9.40 16.69 21.87
C LYS A 109 10.57 16.51 22.83
N LYS A 110 10.43 17.01 24.06
CA LYS A 110 11.45 16.85 25.10
C LYS A 110 11.68 15.37 25.43
N LEU A 111 10.62 14.61 25.68
CA LEU A 111 10.73 13.17 25.99
C LEU A 111 11.36 12.37 24.85
N ILE A 112 11.01 12.71 23.60
CA ILE A 112 11.59 12.09 22.40
C ILE A 112 13.10 12.33 22.36
N LEU A 113 13.54 13.59 22.50
CA LEU A 113 14.97 13.95 22.47
C LEU A 113 15.77 13.36 23.63
N GLU A 114 15.15 13.18 24.80
CA GLU A 114 15.78 12.52 25.95
C GLU A 114 15.91 11.00 25.75
N THR A 115 14.98 10.38 25.00
CA THR A 115 14.89 8.91 24.85
C THR A 115 15.65 8.38 23.64
N LEU A 116 15.60 9.08 22.49
CA LEU A 116 16.22 8.64 21.24
C LEU A 116 17.73 8.33 21.32
N PRO A 117 18.57 8.97 22.16
CA PRO A 117 19.98 8.61 22.30
C PRO A 117 20.24 7.15 22.67
N TYR A 118 19.30 6.47 23.35
CA TYR A 118 19.43 5.03 23.62
C TYR A 118 19.48 4.19 22.32
N TRP A 119 18.83 4.68 21.26
CA TRP A 119 18.62 3.97 20.00
C TRP A 119 19.64 4.31 18.90
N GLU A 120 20.60 5.18 19.17
CA GLU A 120 21.63 5.56 18.21
C GLU A 120 22.40 4.34 17.68
N GLY A 121 22.35 4.13 16.35
CA GLY A 121 23.02 3.01 15.68
C GLY A 121 22.39 1.63 15.93
N ARG A 122 21.20 1.56 16.53
CA ARG A 122 20.52 0.29 16.89
C ARG A 122 19.37 -0.09 15.97
N SER A 123 18.89 0.85 15.14
CA SER A 123 17.75 0.61 14.27
C SER A 123 18.11 -0.33 13.12
N MET A 124 17.09 -0.98 12.56
CA MET A 124 17.23 -1.76 11.33
C MET A 124 17.82 -0.93 10.19
N GLU A 125 17.37 0.31 10.04
CA GLU A 125 17.83 1.25 9.02
C GLU A 125 19.33 1.56 9.18
N ASP A 126 19.80 1.84 10.40
CA ASP A 126 21.22 2.14 10.66
C ASP A 126 22.10 0.91 10.39
N MET A 127 21.67 -0.27 10.85
CA MET A 127 22.40 -1.51 10.60
C MET A 127 22.47 -1.84 9.10
N SER A 128 21.41 -1.55 8.35
CA SER A 128 21.32 -1.85 6.91
C SER A 128 22.45 -1.22 6.09
N LYS A 129 22.86 0.00 6.44
CA LYS A 129 23.91 0.78 5.74
C LYS A 129 25.27 0.07 5.72
N THR A 130 25.52 -0.81 6.69
CA THR A 130 26.76 -1.60 6.78
C THR A 130 26.59 -3.06 6.38
N ALA A 131 25.35 -3.56 6.38
CA ALA A 131 25.05 -4.93 6.00
C ALA A 131 24.93 -5.11 4.48
N LEU A 132 24.45 -4.09 3.77
CA LEU A 132 24.32 -4.11 2.32
C LEU A 132 25.71 -3.97 1.65
N PRO A 133 25.95 -4.68 0.53
CA PRO A 133 27.13 -4.45 -0.30
C PRO A 133 27.24 -2.98 -0.72
N ALA A 134 28.45 -2.41 -0.65
CA ALA A 134 28.68 -0.98 -0.91
C ALA A 134 28.10 -0.48 -2.24
N HIS A 135 28.23 -1.27 -3.32
CA HIS A 135 27.67 -0.90 -4.62
C HIS A 135 26.13 -0.86 -4.62
N ILE A 136 25.45 -1.74 -3.87
CA ILE A 136 23.99 -1.68 -3.73
C ILE A 136 23.60 -0.42 -2.95
N GLU A 137 24.32 -0.08 -1.89
CA GLU A 137 24.07 1.16 -1.14
C GLU A 137 24.28 2.41 -2.01
N GLU A 138 25.32 2.44 -2.85
CA GLU A 138 25.53 3.53 -3.82
C GLU A 138 24.37 3.64 -4.82
N CYS A 139 23.88 2.52 -5.37
CA CYS A 139 22.73 2.53 -6.27
C CYS A 139 21.43 3.00 -5.59
N ILE A 140 21.27 2.76 -4.29
CA ILE A 140 20.13 3.28 -3.51
C ILE A 140 20.28 4.79 -3.27
N GLN A 141 21.48 5.26 -2.93
CA GLN A 141 21.75 6.69 -2.68
C GLN A 141 21.54 7.56 -3.92
N ASP A 142 21.81 7.00 -5.10
CA ASP A 142 21.63 7.68 -6.39
C ASP A 142 20.22 7.41 -7.01
N ASP A 143 19.27 6.82 -6.28
CA ASP A 143 17.89 6.53 -6.70
C ASP A 143 17.80 5.73 -8.04
N ILE A 144 18.77 4.84 -8.27
CA ILE A 144 18.81 3.92 -9.42
C ILE A 144 17.91 2.71 -9.14
N ILE A 145 17.95 2.23 -7.89
CA ILE A 145 17.10 1.17 -7.36
C ILE A 145 16.64 1.54 -5.95
N THR A 146 15.59 0.88 -5.48
CA THR A 146 15.28 0.84 -4.04
C THR A 146 15.41 -0.58 -3.51
N VAL A 147 15.59 -0.71 -2.19
CA VAL A 147 15.58 -1.99 -1.49
C VAL A 147 14.70 -1.85 -0.25
N GLY A 148 13.66 -2.68 -0.17
CA GLY A 148 12.72 -2.69 0.94
C GLY A 148 13.29 -3.20 2.26
N LEU A 149 12.47 -3.19 3.31
CA LEU A 149 12.78 -3.67 4.67
C LEU A 149 13.92 -2.94 5.39
N ARG A 150 14.37 -1.78 4.89
CA ARG A 150 15.41 -0.96 5.55
C ARG A 150 14.87 -0.21 6.75
N ASN A 151 13.83 0.57 6.56
CA ASN A 151 13.18 1.38 7.60
C ASN A 151 11.73 0.93 7.88
N GLY A 152 11.21 0.00 7.09
CA GLY A 152 9.91 -0.64 7.28
C GLY A 152 10.04 -2.09 7.76
N VAL A 153 8.96 -2.86 7.61
CA VAL A 153 8.87 -4.23 8.12
C VAL A 153 8.24 -5.18 7.11
N SER A 154 8.51 -6.48 7.27
CA SER A 154 7.78 -7.54 6.55
C SER A 154 6.60 -8.02 7.39
N GLY A 155 5.58 -8.61 6.78
CA GLY A 155 4.35 -8.98 7.49
C GLY A 155 3.22 -7.95 7.35
N GLU A 156 3.37 -7.02 6.41
CA GLU A 156 2.24 -6.32 5.79
C GLU A 156 1.32 -7.38 5.16
N THR A 157 0.15 -7.58 5.77
CA THR A 157 -0.71 -8.73 5.47
C THR A 157 -2.19 -8.39 5.65
N THR A 158 -3.06 -9.21 5.08
CA THR A 158 -4.46 -9.27 5.51
C THR A 158 -4.57 -10.33 6.60
N CYS A 159 -5.20 -10.04 7.74
CA CYS A 159 -5.37 -11.05 8.79
C CYS A 159 -6.24 -12.22 8.32
N ASP A 160 -6.06 -13.37 8.95
CA ASP A 160 -7.06 -14.43 9.02
C ASP A 160 -8.21 -14.00 9.96
N HIS A 161 -8.98 -13.02 9.49
CA HIS A 161 -10.12 -12.45 10.21
C HIS A 161 -11.14 -13.52 10.58
N GLU A 162 -11.32 -14.54 9.72
CA GLU A 162 -12.23 -15.66 9.98
C GLU A 162 -11.81 -16.47 11.21
N LYS A 163 -10.54 -16.91 11.28
CA LYS A 163 -10.03 -17.62 12.48
C LYS A 163 -10.10 -16.72 13.71
N LEU A 164 -9.69 -15.45 13.57
CA LEU A 164 -9.77 -14.48 14.66
C LEU A 164 -11.18 -14.38 15.25
N LEU A 165 -12.19 -14.16 14.41
CA LEU A 165 -13.59 -14.03 14.83
C LEU A 165 -14.19 -15.35 15.34
N THR A 166 -13.78 -16.51 14.82
CA THR A 166 -14.39 -17.79 15.20
C THR A 166 -13.84 -18.39 16.49
N VAL A 167 -12.55 -18.18 16.81
CA VAL A 167 -11.93 -18.80 18.00
C VAL A 167 -11.52 -17.82 19.09
N GLY A 168 -11.41 -16.52 18.79
CA GLY A 168 -10.89 -15.53 19.74
C GLY A 168 -9.42 -15.73 20.09
N LEU A 169 -8.84 -14.79 20.82
CA LEU A 169 -7.46 -14.91 21.28
C LEU A 169 -7.28 -16.09 22.24
N ARG A 170 -8.32 -16.47 22.98
CA ARG A 170 -8.31 -17.69 23.80
C ARG A 170 -8.04 -18.93 22.95
N GLY A 171 -8.70 -19.06 21.79
CA GLY A 171 -8.48 -20.18 20.88
C GLY A 171 -7.04 -20.28 20.37
N TYR A 172 -6.44 -19.14 20.00
CA TYR A 172 -5.01 -19.08 19.61
C TYR A 172 -4.08 -19.50 20.75
N MET A 173 -4.33 -19.01 21.98
CA MET A 173 -3.54 -19.38 23.15
C MET A 173 -3.61 -20.88 23.43
N GLU A 174 -4.81 -21.47 23.38
CA GLU A 174 -5.00 -22.90 23.58
C GLU A 174 -4.31 -23.73 22.50
N GLU A 175 -4.35 -23.30 21.23
CA GLU A 175 -3.65 -23.97 20.13
C GLU A 175 -2.13 -23.92 20.33
N CYS A 176 -1.58 -22.74 20.63
CA CYS A 176 -0.15 -22.57 20.91
C CYS A 176 0.28 -23.40 22.12
N GLN A 177 -0.51 -23.43 23.20
CA GLN A 177 -0.20 -24.23 24.38
C GLN A 177 -0.21 -25.72 24.08
N ARG A 178 -1.21 -26.21 23.33
CA ARG A 178 -1.24 -27.61 22.86
C ARG A 178 -0.01 -27.95 22.01
N ASN A 179 0.43 -27.04 21.15
CA ASN A 179 1.63 -27.26 20.33
C ASN A 179 2.89 -27.37 21.20
N ILE A 180 3.03 -26.51 22.23
CA ILE A 180 4.12 -26.56 23.20
C ILE A 180 4.08 -27.88 24.00
N ASP A 181 2.92 -28.24 24.55
CA ASP A 181 2.78 -29.43 25.41
C ASP A 181 3.08 -30.75 24.67
N ASN A 182 2.79 -30.78 23.37
CA ASN A 182 3.07 -31.94 22.51
C ASN A 182 4.50 -31.94 21.92
N MET A 183 5.26 -30.86 22.07
CA MET A 183 6.61 -30.74 21.51
C MET A 183 7.66 -31.32 22.46
N ILE A 184 8.48 -32.24 21.95
CA ILE A 184 9.71 -32.69 22.62
C ILE A 184 10.88 -32.04 21.88
N CYS A 185 11.45 -30.99 22.46
CA CYS A 185 12.56 -30.25 21.83
C CYS A 185 13.84 -31.09 21.77
N GLN A 186 14.36 -31.32 20.56
CA GLN A 186 15.59 -32.09 20.33
C GLN A 186 16.66 -31.30 19.58
N CYS A 187 16.29 -30.18 18.95
CA CYS A 187 17.22 -29.30 18.25
C CYS A 187 16.80 -27.82 18.37
N GLN A 188 17.68 -26.93 17.89
CA GLN A 188 17.42 -25.49 17.87
C GLN A 188 16.12 -25.13 17.14
N ALA A 189 15.82 -25.79 16.00
CA ALA A 189 14.62 -25.51 15.24
C ALA A 189 13.32 -25.88 15.98
N ASP A 190 13.36 -26.84 16.92
CA ASP A 190 12.21 -27.15 17.77
C ASP A 190 12.03 -26.07 18.84
N GLU A 191 13.13 -25.63 19.45
CA GLU A 191 13.15 -24.55 20.44
C GLU A 191 12.65 -23.23 19.84
N GLU A 192 12.99 -22.92 18.59
CA GLU A 192 12.50 -21.75 17.86
C GLU A 192 10.97 -21.77 17.70
N LYS A 193 10.37 -22.95 17.43
CA LYS A 193 8.90 -23.09 17.37
C LYS A 193 8.25 -22.87 18.73
N VAL A 194 8.82 -23.44 19.78
CA VAL A 194 8.33 -23.24 21.16
C VAL A 194 8.39 -21.76 21.53
N ASN A 195 9.50 -21.07 21.22
CA ASN A 195 9.63 -19.64 21.45
C ASN A 195 8.60 -18.82 20.67
N PHE A 196 8.31 -19.18 19.42
CA PHE A 196 7.27 -18.53 18.64
C PHE A 196 5.87 -18.74 19.26
N TRP A 197 5.48 -19.97 19.59
CA TRP A 197 4.18 -20.22 20.23
C TRP A 197 4.04 -19.53 21.58
N GLN A 198 5.11 -19.49 22.39
CA GLN A 198 5.14 -18.74 23.64
C GLN A 198 4.96 -17.23 23.40
N ALA A 199 5.61 -16.70 22.37
CA ALA A 199 5.47 -15.30 21.98
C ALA A 199 4.02 -14.98 21.57
N CYS A 200 3.36 -15.83 20.79
CA CYS A 200 1.94 -15.67 20.44
C CYS A 200 1.04 -15.62 21.69
N ILE A 201 1.27 -16.50 22.66
CA ILE A 201 0.51 -16.52 23.93
C ILE A 201 0.65 -15.20 24.69
N ILE A 202 1.89 -14.70 24.81
CA ILE A 202 2.18 -13.43 25.50
C ILE A 202 1.46 -12.26 24.83
N GLN A 203 1.45 -12.22 23.49
CA GLN A 203 0.79 -11.15 22.75
C GLN A 203 -0.74 -11.22 22.86
N CYS A 204 -1.32 -12.42 22.84
CA CYS A 204 -2.74 -12.61 23.13
C CYS A 204 -3.10 -12.02 24.49
N GLN A 205 -2.31 -12.33 25.53
CA GLN A 205 -2.52 -11.81 26.88
C GLN A 205 -2.44 -10.28 26.93
N GLY A 206 -1.48 -9.68 26.22
CA GLY A 206 -1.37 -8.22 26.14
C GLY A 206 -2.58 -7.54 25.53
N LEU A 207 -3.09 -8.07 24.42
CA LEU A 207 -4.27 -7.49 23.78
C LEU A 207 -5.55 -7.69 24.62
N ILE A 208 -5.70 -8.83 25.29
CA ILE A 208 -6.79 -9.06 26.25
C ILE A 208 -6.71 -8.05 27.39
N THR A 209 -5.52 -7.85 27.97
CA THR A 209 -5.31 -6.86 29.03
C THR A 209 -5.65 -5.46 28.56
N TYR A 210 -5.21 -5.06 27.36
CA TYR A 210 -5.56 -3.75 26.79
C TYR A 210 -7.08 -3.59 26.63
N ALA A 211 -7.78 -4.58 26.08
CA ALA A 211 -9.23 -4.54 25.92
C ALA A 211 -9.95 -4.42 27.28
N HIS A 212 -9.51 -5.15 28.31
CA HIS A 212 -10.05 -5.03 29.65
C HIS A 212 -9.81 -3.65 30.29
N ARG A 213 -8.65 -3.04 30.05
CA ARG A 213 -8.36 -1.66 30.50
C ARG A 213 -9.23 -0.63 29.75
N MET A 214 -9.53 -0.88 28.47
CA MET A 214 -10.49 -0.07 27.71
C MET A 214 -11.91 -0.19 28.28
N ALA A 215 -12.32 -1.37 28.73
CA ALA A 215 -13.59 -1.55 29.42
C ALA A 215 -13.65 -0.75 30.73
N GLU A 216 -12.57 -0.77 31.52
CA GLU A 216 -12.46 0.01 32.76
C GLU A 216 -12.52 1.52 32.50
N GLU A 217 -11.89 2.00 31.43
CA GLU A 217 -11.98 3.41 31.03
C GLU A 217 -13.41 3.77 30.59
N ALA A 218 -14.10 2.90 29.85
CA ALA A 218 -15.49 3.11 29.47
C ALA A 218 -16.43 3.16 30.70
N GLU A 219 -16.24 2.26 31.66
CA GLU A 219 -16.97 2.25 32.94
C GLU A 219 -16.73 3.54 33.74
N ARG A 220 -15.47 4.00 33.80
CA ARG A 220 -15.08 5.25 34.47
C ARG A 220 -15.76 6.46 33.83
N GLN A 221 -15.74 6.56 32.50
CA GLN A 221 -16.44 7.63 31.78
C GLN A 221 -17.95 7.54 31.95
N ALA A 222 -18.53 6.33 31.91
CA ALA A 222 -19.97 6.12 32.12
C ALA A 222 -20.43 6.58 33.51
N ALA A 223 -19.62 6.34 34.55
CA ALA A 223 -19.91 6.78 35.91
C ALA A 223 -19.94 8.32 36.05
N ALA A 224 -19.14 9.03 35.25
CA ALA A 224 -19.10 10.49 35.21
C ALA A 224 -20.09 11.12 34.19
N CYS A 225 -20.64 10.32 33.27
CA CYS A 225 -21.49 10.79 32.18
C CYS A 225 -22.90 11.14 32.68
N LYS A 226 -23.38 12.33 32.32
CA LYS A 226 -24.74 12.81 32.64
C LYS A 226 -25.75 12.56 31.52
N ASP A 227 -25.28 12.34 30.30
CA ASP A 227 -26.16 12.03 29.17
C ASP A 227 -26.51 10.54 29.20
N GLU A 228 -27.79 10.21 29.38
CA GLU A 228 -28.23 8.83 29.57
C GLU A 228 -28.03 7.97 28.32
N LYS A 229 -28.04 8.55 27.12
CA LYS A 229 -27.77 7.81 25.88
C LYS A 229 -26.29 7.44 25.81
N ARG A 230 -25.40 8.42 25.94
CA ARG A 230 -23.95 8.19 25.92
C ARG A 230 -23.49 7.27 27.06
N LYS A 231 -24.09 7.40 28.25
CA LYS A 231 -23.82 6.49 29.36
C LYS A 231 -24.13 5.04 29.02
N LYS A 232 -25.26 4.76 28.37
CA LYS A 232 -25.59 3.40 27.91
C LYS A 232 -24.62 2.89 26.85
N GLU A 233 -24.22 3.76 25.91
CA GLU A 233 -23.20 3.41 24.91
C GLU A 233 -21.88 3.04 25.58
N LEU A 234 -21.39 3.82 26.54
CA LEU A 234 -20.15 3.54 27.27
C LEU A 234 -20.22 2.23 28.06
N LEU A 235 -21.36 1.93 28.68
CA LEU A 235 -21.55 0.65 29.36
C LEU A 235 -21.57 -0.54 28.37
N CYS A 236 -22.16 -0.36 27.18
CA CYS A 236 -22.14 -1.37 26.14
C CYS A 236 -20.72 -1.56 25.56
N ILE A 237 -19.97 -0.48 25.37
CA ILE A 237 -18.55 -0.53 25.01
C ILE A 237 -17.77 -1.34 26.04
N ALA A 238 -17.98 -1.08 27.33
CA ALA A 238 -17.34 -1.84 28.40
C ALA A 238 -17.67 -3.33 28.30
N GLU A 239 -18.95 -3.69 28.17
CA GLU A 239 -19.39 -5.07 27.99
C GLU A 239 -18.73 -5.73 26.78
N ASN A 240 -18.72 -5.06 25.62
CA ASN A 240 -18.08 -5.56 24.41
C ASN A 240 -16.58 -5.81 24.63
N CYS A 241 -15.87 -4.86 25.23
CA CYS A 241 -14.42 -4.98 25.49
C CYS A 241 -14.06 -6.02 26.56
N ARG A 242 -15.02 -6.49 27.37
CA ARG A 242 -14.85 -7.65 28.27
C ARG A 242 -15.05 -8.98 27.55
N VAL A 243 -15.73 -8.98 26.40
CA VAL A 243 -15.95 -10.20 25.59
C VAL A 243 -14.84 -10.35 24.56
N VAL A 244 -14.64 -9.32 23.73
CA VAL A 244 -13.67 -9.31 22.64
C VAL A 244 -12.44 -8.48 23.00
N PRO A 245 -11.24 -8.90 22.57
CA PRO A 245 -10.96 -9.99 21.63
C PRO A 245 -10.66 -11.35 22.29
N GLU A 246 -10.82 -11.48 23.61
CA GLU A 246 -10.54 -12.75 24.31
C GLU A 246 -11.37 -13.91 23.76
N ASN A 247 -12.67 -13.69 23.57
CA ASN A 247 -13.63 -14.69 23.13
C ASN A 247 -14.23 -14.30 21.76
N PRO A 248 -14.82 -15.26 21.02
CA PRO A 248 -15.55 -14.97 19.79
C PRO A 248 -16.64 -13.90 19.98
N PRO A 249 -16.84 -12.97 19.03
CA PRO A 249 -17.90 -11.99 19.11
C PRO A 249 -19.27 -12.66 18.98
N GLN A 250 -20.27 -12.07 19.62
CA GLN A 250 -21.66 -12.54 19.61
C GLN A 250 -22.60 -11.60 18.86
N THR A 251 -22.15 -10.36 18.62
CA THR A 251 -22.88 -9.29 17.93
C THR A 251 -22.01 -8.65 16.86
N PHE A 252 -22.63 -7.94 15.93
CA PHE A 252 -21.96 -7.16 14.89
C PHE A 252 -21.03 -6.09 15.50
N TRP A 253 -21.47 -5.42 16.57
CA TRP A 253 -20.63 -4.44 17.28
C TRP A 253 -19.38 -5.09 17.88
N GLN A 254 -19.52 -6.25 18.52
CA GLN A 254 -18.36 -6.97 19.06
C GLN A 254 -17.41 -7.42 17.95
N ALA A 255 -17.93 -7.86 16.80
CA ALA A 255 -17.10 -8.23 15.66
C ALA A 255 -16.30 -7.02 15.12
N LEU A 256 -16.94 -5.85 14.95
CA LEU A 256 -16.25 -4.62 14.53
C LEU A 256 -15.16 -4.21 15.52
N GLN A 257 -15.47 -4.25 16.82
CA GLN A 257 -14.53 -3.90 17.88
C GLN A 257 -13.33 -4.85 17.92
N MET A 258 -13.55 -6.14 17.68
CA MET A 258 -12.50 -7.15 17.63
C MET A 258 -11.54 -6.92 16.47
N ILE A 259 -12.07 -6.63 15.26
CA ILE A 259 -11.23 -6.31 14.10
C ILE A 259 -10.42 -5.04 14.37
N TRP A 260 -11.05 -4.01 14.94
CA TRP A 260 -10.33 -2.78 15.27
C TRP A 260 -9.22 -3.02 16.31
N PHE A 261 -9.45 -3.83 17.34
CA PHE A 261 -8.39 -4.17 18.30
C PHE A 261 -7.21 -4.90 17.66
N ALA A 262 -7.43 -5.74 16.65
CA ALA A 262 -6.33 -6.35 15.90
C ALA A 262 -5.51 -5.28 15.15
N HIS A 263 -6.16 -4.33 14.48
CA HIS A 263 -5.47 -3.22 13.80
C HIS A 263 -4.66 -2.35 14.78
N VAL A 264 -5.23 -2.00 15.94
CA VAL A 264 -4.51 -1.27 17.00
C VAL A 264 -3.23 -2.03 17.40
N TYR A 265 -3.30 -3.36 17.51
CA TYR A 265 -2.14 -4.17 17.88
C TYR A 265 -1.02 -4.11 16.84
N PHE A 266 -1.35 -4.22 15.54
CA PHE A 266 -0.36 -4.08 14.46
C PHE A 266 0.40 -2.75 14.55
N HIS A 267 -0.35 -1.65 14.71
CA HIS A 267 0.19 -0.28 14.77
C HIS A 267 0.98 0.02 16.06
N ILE A 268 0.94 -0.89 17.04
CA ILE A 268 1.78 -0.84 18.25
C ILE A 268 3.01 -1.74 18.09
N GLU A 269 2.86 -2.95 17.53
CA GLU A 269 3.96 -3.90 17.39
C GLU A 269 5.07 -3.37 16.48
N VAL A 270 4.70 -2.77 15.35
CA VAL A 270 5.62 -2.36 14.28
C VAL A 270 5.13 -1.13 13.51
N CYS A 271 6.04 -0.45 12.80
CA CYS A 271 5.75 0.66 11.88
C CYS A 271 5.19 0.15 10.54
N THR A 272 4.21 -0.73 10.58
CA THR A 272 3.67 -1.37 9.39
C THR A 272 2.61 -0.52 8.72
N THR A 273 2.44 -0.72 7.42
CA THR A 273 1.29 -0.26 6.67
C THR A 273 0.60 -1.46 6.02
N ALA A 274 -0.37 -1.22 5.13
CA ALA A 274 -0.97 -2.24 4.28
C ALA A 274 -1.62 -3.41 5.03
N ASN A 275 -2.09 -3.18 6.26
CA ASN A 275 -2.92 -4.12 6.99
C ASN A 275 -4.36 -3.98 6.52
N GLY A 276 -4.69 -4.73 5.47
CA GLY A 276 -6.01 -4.67 4.83
C GLY A 276 -7.09 -5.39 5.65
N TYR A 277 -8.32 -4.90 5.51
CA TYR A 277 -9.53 -5.59 5.96
C TYR A 277 -9.87 -6.79 5.07
N GLY A 278 -9.42 -6.79 3.82
CA GLY A 278 -9.72 -7.86 2.86
C GLY A 278 -11.21 -7.98 2.57
N ARG A 279 -11.74 -9.19 2.45
CA ARG A 279 -13.15 -9.47 2.12
C ARG A 279 -14.11 -9.25 3.30
N PHE A 280 -14.16 -8.01 3.77
CA PHE A 280 -14.89 -7.60 4.97
C PHE A 280 -16.36 -7.96 4.90
N ASP A 281 -16.99 -7.75 3.75
CA ASP A 281 -18.40 -8.07 3.54
C ASP A 281 -18.72 -9.57 3.65
N GLN A 282 -17.72 -10.47 3.59
CA GLN A 282 -17.92 -11.92 3.71
C GLN A 282 -17.78 -12.40 5.16
N TYR A 283 -16.66 -12.13 5.83
CA TYR A 283 -16.45 -12.65 7.18
C TYR A 283 -17.27 -11.91 8.24
N MET A 284 -17.72 -10.69 7.96
CA MET A 284 -18.62 -9.94 8.85
C MET A 284 -20.11 -10.25 8.60
N TRP A 285 -20.45 -10.84 7.44
CA TRP A 285 -21.83 -11.15 7.05
C TRP A 285 -22.61 -11.96 8.09
N PRO A 286 -22.05 -13.02 8.72
CA PRO A 286 -22.79 -13.81 9.70
C PRO A 286 -23.28 -12.96 10.89
N TYR A 287 -22.49 -11.97 11.32
CA TYR A 287 -22.83 -11.09 12.44
C TYR A 287 -23.84 -10.02 12.04
N TYR A 288 -23.63 -9.38 10.88
CA TYR A 288 -24.58 -8.40 10.34
C TYR A 288 -25.96 -9.05 10.10
N LYS A 289 -25.99 -10.17 9.39
CA LYS A 289 -27.23 -10.87 9.06
C LYS A 289 -27.99 -11.28 10.32
N LYS A 290 -27.28 -11.82 11.32
CA LYS A 290 -27.89 -12.19 12.59
C LYS A 290 -28.58 -11.00 13.24
N ASP A 291 -27.84 -9.91 13.47
CA ASP A 291 -28.33 -8.81 14.31
C ASP A 291 -29.34 -7.92 13.56
N VAL A 292 -29.15 -7.69 12.25
CA VAL A 292 -29.98 -6.76 11.46
C VAL A 292 -31.18 -7.46 10.81
N ILE A 293 -30.98 -8.67 10.28
CA ILE A 293 -31.99 -9.33 9.44
C ILE A 293 -32.78 -10.37 10.24
N ASP A 294 -32.08 -11.27 10.92
CA ASP A 294 -32.68 -12.44 11.56
C ASP A 294 -33.32 -12.10 12.93
N GLU A 295 -32.54 -11.49 13.83
CA GLU A 295 -32.95 -11.17 15.19
C GLU A 295 -33.48 -9.73 15.34
N LYS A 296 -33.06 -8.82 14.44
CA LYS A 296 -33.45 -7.40 14.42
C LYS A 296 -33.19 -6.70 15.75
N THR A 297 -32.04 -7.02 16.36
CA THR A 297 -31.56 -6.43 17.61
C THR A 297 -30.99 -5.03 17.39
N ILE A 298 -30.51 -4.75 16.18
CA ILE A 298 -30.15 -3.41 15.69
C ILE A 298 -30.76 -3.18 14.30
N THR A 299 -30.88 -1.91 13.92
CA THR A 299 -31.31 -1.48 12.59
C THR A 299 -30.15 -1.41 11.59
N GLU A 300 -30.46 -1.35 10.30
CA GLU A 300 -29.45 -1.11 9.25
C GLU A 300 -28.75 0.23 9.47
N GLU A 301 -29.47 1.27 9.90
CA GLU A 301 -28.90 2.59 10.17
C GLU A 301 -27.95 2.59 11.39
N GLU A 302 -28.24 1.78 12.42
CA GLU A 302 -27.34 1.60 13.56
C GLU A 302 -26.09 0.81 13.15
N ALA A 303 -26.25 -0.23 12.31
CA ALA A 303 -25.11 -0.97 11.76
C ALA A 303 -24.22 -0.07 10.87
N LEU A 304 -24.84 0.79 10.06
CA LEU A 304 -24.14 1.80 9.25
C LEU A 304 -23.36 2.77 10.15
N GLU A 305 -23.98 3.32 11.20
CA GLU A 305 -23.31 4.24 12.13
C GLU A 305 -22.08 3.60 12.78
N MET A 306 -22.17 2.32 13.17
CA MET A 306 -21.03 1.58 13.74
C MET A 306 -19.92 1.33 12.72
N LEU A 307 -20.29 1.00 11.48
CA LEU A 307 -19.34 0.81 10.38
C LEU A 307 -18.64 2.12 10.02
N GLU A 308 -19.38 3.23 9.98
CA GLU A 308 -18.84 4.57 9.77
C GLU A 308 -17.86 4.96 10.88
N CYS A 309 -18.15 4.58 12.14
CA CYS A 309 -17.20 4.75 13.24
C CYS A 309 -15.91 3.98 13.00
N LEU A 310 -15.97 2.72 12.53
CA LEU A 310 -14.78 1.94 12.20
C LEU A 310 -13.95 2.62 11.11
N TYR A 311 -14.59 3.13 10.05
CA TYR A 311 -13.88 3.80 8.94
C TYR A 311 -13.16 5.07 9.40
N LEU A 312 -13.79 5.82 10.31
CA LEU A 312 -13.16 6.97 10.93
C LEU A 312 -11.96 6.56 11.80
N LYS A 313 -12.06 5.46 12.56
CA LYS A 313 -10.93 4.89 13.31
C LYS A 313 -9.76 4.51 12.39
N SER A 314 -10.02 3.89 11.23
CA SER A 314 -9.01 3.57 10.21
C SER A 314 -8.24 4.80 9.72
N CYS A 315 -8.84 6.00 9.80
CA CYS A 315 -8.18 7.26 9.42
C CYS A 315 -7.35 7.89 10.55
N GLU A 316 -7.26 7.28 11.73
CA GLU A 316 -6.58 7.84 12.90
C GLU A 316 -5.17 7.30 13.12
N VAL A 317 -4.71 6.37 12.27
CA VAL A 317 -3.40 5.70 12.36
C VAL A 317 -2.43 6.19 11.29
N TYR A 318 -1.15 6.26 11.64
CA TYR A 318 -0.11 6.88 10.82
C TYR A 318 1.25 6.20 11.00
N GLU A 319 2.01 6.15 9.92
CA GLU A 319 3.45 5.88 9.94
C GLU A 319 4.22 7.21 9.83
N VAL A 320 5.17 7.46 10.73
CA VAL A 320 6.09 8.61 10.59
C VAL A 320 7.18 8.26 9.59
N ARG A 321 7.34 9.09 8.56
CA ARG A 321 8.30 8.90 7.47
C ARG A 321 9.35 10.01 7.43
N ASP A 322 10.56 9.67 6.99
CA ASP A 322 11.58 10.66 6.65
C ASP A 322 11.17 11.48 5.41
N LYS A 323 12.00 12.45 5.01
CA LYS A 323 11.70 13.33 3.88
C LYS A 323 11.60 12.61 2.54
N TRP A 324 12.43 11.59 2.31
CA TRP A 324 12.43 10.85 1.04
C TRP A 324 11.16 9.99 0.95
N TYR A 325 10.84 9.22 1.99
CA TYR A 325 9.65 8.38 2.05
C TYR A 325 8.36 9.23 2.04
N ALA A 326 8.31 10.36 2.74
CA ALA A 326 7.15 11.27 2.64
C ALA A 326 6.96 11.86 1.22
N THR A 327 8.00 11.87 0.39
CA THR A 327 7.90 12.25 -1.03
C THR A 327 7.45 11.05 -1.88
N SER A 328 8.07 9.89 -1.66
CA SER A 328 7.83 8.67 -2.41
C SER A 328 6.49 8.00 -2.08
N PHE A 329 5.84 8.38 -0.97
CA PHE A 329 4.55 7.88 -0.49
C PHE A 329 3.69 9.00 0.14
N ALA A 330 3.32 10.00 -0.67
CA ALA A 330 2.71 11.24 -0.18
C ALA A 330 1.25 11.11 0.30
N GLY A 331 0.87 11.87 1.35
CA GLY A 331 -0.52 12.02 1.78
C GLY A 331 -0.95 11.00 2.84
N TYR A 332 -0.04 10.64 3.75
CA TYR A 332 -0.30 9.70 4.85
C TYR A 332 -0.94 8.36 4.46
N PRO A 333 -0.52 7.69 3.36
CA PRO A 333 -1.11 6.42 3.00
C PRO A 333 -0.87 5.34 4.05
N MET A 334 -1.91 4.56 4.36
CA MET A 334 -1.84 3.35 5.18
C MET A 334 -2.26 2.09 4.43
N TRP A 335 -2.81 2.23 3.20
CA TRP A 335 -3.21 1.12 2.32
C TRP A 335 -4.09 0.06 2.98
N GLU A 336 -5.05 0.46 3.83
CA GLU A 336 -5.98 -0.46 4.48
C GLU A 336 -7.11 -0.82 3.50
N ILE A 337 -6.87 -1.81 2.64
CA ILE A 337 -7.82 -2.20 1.59
C ILE A 337 -9.00 -2.99 2.17
N LEU A 338 -10.21 -2.60 1.79
CA LEU A 338 -11.45 -3.32 2.06
C LEU A 338 -12.13 -3.70 0.74
N LEU A 339 -12.31 -5.00 0.53
CA LEU A 339 -12.93 -5.59 -0.66
C LEU A 339 -14.38 -5.96 -0.41
N VAL A 340 -15.21 -5.74 -1.44
CA VAL A 340 -16.60 -6.23 -1.51
C VAL A 340 -16.87 -6.96 -2.81
N GLY A 341 -17.88 -7.85 -2.78
CA GLY A 341 -18.33 -8.62 -3.94
C GLY A 341 -17.37 -9.75 -4.34
N GLY A 342 -17.28 -10.01 -5.65
CA GLY A 342 -16.51 -11.10 -6.22
C GLY A 342 -17.23 -12.45 -6.10
N GLN A 343 -16.45 -13.53 -5.97
CA GLN A 343 -16.97 -14.90 -5.94
C GLN A 343 -16.81 -15.57 -4.59
N THR A 344 -17.76 -16.41 -4.20
CA THR A 344 -17.60 -17.36 -3.09
C THR A 344 -16.59 -18.46 -3.48
N PRO A 345 -16.03 -19.20 -2.50
CA PRO A 345 -15.10 -20.31 -2.79
C PRO A 345 -15.69 -21.37 -3.76
N ASP A 346 -17.00 -21.60 -3.72
CA ASP A 346 -17.72 -22.50 -4.63
C ASP A 346 -18.06 -21.89 -6.00
N GLY A 347 -17.72 -20.62 -6.26
CA GLY A 347 -17.85 -19.97 -7.56
C GLY A 347 -19.23 -19.38 -7.84
N LYS A 348 -19.92 -18.88 -6.82
CA LYS A 348 -21.15 -18.10 -6.94
C LYS A 348 -20.86 -16.64 -6.65
N ASP A 349 -21.79 -15.75 -7.01
CA ASP A 349 -21.67 -14.35 -6.62
C ASP A 349 -21.68 -14.20 -5.09
N ALA A 350 -20.78 -13.37 -4.58
CA ALA A 350 -20.60 -13.13 -3.15
C ALA A 350 -21.27 -11.84 -2.65
N THR A 351 -21.99 -11.11 -3.51
CA THR A 351 -22.64 -9.86 -3.13
C THR A 351 -23.72 -10.10 -2.08
N ASN A 352 -23.74 -9.27 -1.04
CA ASN A 352 -24.76 -9.29 0.01
C ASN A 352 -25.10 -7.85 0.45
N GLU A 353 -26.05 -7.67 1.38
CA GLU A 353 -26.47 -6.34 1.83
C GLU A 353 -25.33 -5.55 2.50
N LEU A 354 -24.40 -6.24 3.17
CA LEU A 354 -23.23 -5.61 3.78
C LEU A 354 -22.24 -5.10 2.73
N SER A 355 -22.18 -5.71 1.53
CA SER A 355 -21.40 -5.18 0.39
C SER A 355 -21.83 -3.75 0.04
N TYR A 356 -23.15 -3.51 -0.04
CA TYR A 356 -23.70 -2.18 -0.32
C TYR A 356 -23.52 -1.22 0.85
N LEU A 357 -23.70 -1.71 2.09
CA LEU A 357 -23.52 -0.89 3.29
C LEU A 357 -22.08 -0.38 3.44
N CYS A 358 -21.08 -1.19 3.09
CA CYS A 358 -19.67 -0.76 3.07
C CYS A 358 -19.42 0.34 2.03
N LEU A 359 -19.99 0.22 0.82
CA LEU A 359 -19.90 1.26 -0.20
C LEU A 359 -20.61 2.55 0.26
N GLU A 360 -21.76 2.42 0.92
CA GLU A 360 -22.50 3.57 1.44
C GLU A 360 -21.76 4.30 2.56
N ALA A 361 -21.14 3.57 3.50
CA ALA A 361 -20.30 4.17 4.54
C ALA A 361 -19.16 5.02 3.93
N ALA A 362 -18.43 4.47 2.96
CA ALA A 362 -17.39 5.21 2.25
C ALA A 362 -17.95 6.45 1.53
N ASN A 363 -19.10 6.31 0.87
CA ASN A 363 -19.75 7.38 0.12
C ASN A 363 -20.19 8.56 1.02
N GLN A 364 -20.74 8.28 2.19
CA GLN A 364 -21.18 9.33 3.13
C GLN A 364 -20.00 10.03 3.81
N LEU A 365 -18.97 9.26 4.18
CA LEU A 365 -17.85 9.76 4.98
C LEU A 365 -16.83 10.55 4.18
N LYS A 366 -16.55 10.15 2.94
CA LYS A 366 -15.47 10.75 2.13
C LYS A 366 -14.12 10.68 2.86
N THR A 367 -13.76 9.49 3.31
CA THR A 367 -12.52 9.19 4.04
C THR A 367 -11.44 8.56 3.16
N THR A 368 -10.17 8.75 3.55
CA THR A 368 -9.02 8.16 2.84
C THR A 368 -8.82 6.68 3.16
N GLN A 369 -9.30 6.22 4.32
CA GLN A 369 -9.31 4.82 4.75
C GLN A 369 -10.72 4.39 5.20
N PRO A 370 -11.05 3.09 5.12
CA PRO A 370 -10.37 2.09 4.30
C PRO A 370 -10.48 2.42 2.81
N VAL A 371 -9.52 1.94 2.02
CA VAL A 371 -9.56 2.09 0.57
C VAL A 371 -10.46 1.00 0.00
N MET A 372 -11.55 1.39 -0.68
CA MET A 372 -12.55 0.44 -1.15
C MET A 372 -12.14 -0.17 -2.48
N GLY A 373 -12.35 -1.48 -2.61
CA GLY A 373 -12.23 -2.24 -3.85
C GLY A 373 -13.48 -3.07 -4.12
N VAL A 374 -13.97 -3.04 -5.36
CA VAL A 374 -15.05 -3.92 -5.83
C VAL A 374 -14.45 -5.00 -6.72
N ARG A 375 -14.70 -6.26 -6.36
CA ARG A 375 -14.34 -7.42 -7.16
C ARG A 375 -15.41 -7.71 -8.20
N VAL A 376 -15.03 -7.72 -9.48
CA VAL A 376 -15.94 -7.83 -10.62
C VAL A 376 -15.61 -9.08 -11.44
N TRP A 377 -16.64 -9.87 -11.73
CA TRP A 377 -16.62 -11.03 -12.62
C TRP A 377 -17.88 -11.02 -13.50
N GLU A 378 -17.99 -11.97 -14.44
CA GLU A 378 -19.15 -12.05 -15.36
C GLU A 378 -20.51 -12.11 -14.62
N GLY A 379 -20.56 -12.75 -13.46
CA GLY A 379 -21.78 -12.90 -12.66
C GLY A 379 -22.02 -11.81 -11.62
N THR A 380 -21.20 -10.74 -11.58
CA THR A 380 -21.42 -9.63 -10.65
C THR A 380 -22.74 -8.90 -10.95
N PRO A 381 -23.59 -8.62 -9.94
CA PRO A 381 -24.80 -7.83 -10.14
C PRO A 381 -24.50 -6.46 -10.74
N GLU A 382 -25.25 -6.07 -11.76
CA GLU A 382 -25.06 -4.77 -12.43
C GLU A 382 -25.21 -3.60 -11.45
N ASP A 383 -26.13 -3.71 -10.48
CA ASP A 383 -26.37 -2.70 -9.47
C ASP A 383 -25.15 -2.45 -8.55
N LEU A 384 -24.33 -3.48 -8.28
CA LEU A 384 -23.11 -3.30 -7.48
C LEU A 384 -22.05 -2.52 -8.25
N ILE A 385 -21.84 -2.86 -9.53
CA ILE A 385 -20.91 -2.14 -10.41
C ILE A 385 -21.38 -0.69 -10.55
N ARG A 386 -22.67 -0.51 -10.76
CA ARG A 386 -23.31 0.78 -10.93
C ARG A 386 -23.18 1.66 -9.69
N LYS A 387 -23.40 1.13 -8.48
CA LYS A 387 -23.20 1.86 -7.22
C LYS A 387 -21.77 2.41 -7.11
N GLY A 388 -20.76 1.61 -7.46
CA GLY A 388 -19.38 2.07 -7.48
C GLY A 388 -19.13 3.15 -8.54
N CYS A 389 -19.75 3.04 -9.72
CA CYS A 389 -19.64 4.06 -10.76
C CYS A 389 -20.33 5.38 -10.38
N GLU A 390 -21.46 5.33 -9.67
CA GLU A 390 -22.14 6.51 -9.11
C GLU A 390 -21.24 7.25 -8.12
N MET A 391 -20.60 6.52 -7.20
CA MET A 391 -19.62 7.11 -6.26
C MET A 391 -18.45 7.79 -6.99
N ILE A 392 -17.94 7.18 -8.05
CA ILE A 392 -16.88 7.78 -8.89
C ILE A 392 -17.40 9.04 -9.59
N GLN A 393 -18.59 8.99 -10.18
CA GLN A 393 -19.22 10.13 -10.86
C GLN A 393 -19.41 11.33 -9.91
N ASP A 394 -19.73 11.06 -8.64
CA ASP A 394 -19.86 12.05 -7.57
C ASP A 394 -18.51 12.59 -7.05
N GLY A 395 -17.40 12.21 -7.69
CA GLY A 395 -16.06 12.68 -7.34
C GLY A 395 -15.49 12.04 -6.07
N GLN A 396 -15.98 10.88 -5.63
CA GLN A 396 -15.43 10.19 -4.45
C GLN A 396 -14.04 9.57 -4.72
N ALA A 397 -13.64 9.42 -5.98
CA ALA A 397 -12.41 8.70 -6.36
C ALA A 397 -12.33 7.27 -5.77
N ASN A 398 -13.48 6.69 -5.44
CA ASN A 398 -13.66 5.39 -4.79
C ASN A 398 -14.97 4.78 -5.33
N PRO A 399 -15.09 3.45 -5.47
CA PRO A 399 -14.09 2.40 -5.24
C PRO A 399 -13.09 2.24 -6.39
N GLY A 400 -12.01 1.50 -6.16
CA GLY A 400 -11.25 0.87 -7.25
C GLY A 400 -11.97 -0.41 -7.71
N PHE A 401 -11.80 -0.80 -8.98
CA PHE A 401 -12.38 -2.04 -9.50
C PHE A 401 -11.29 -3.05 -9.83
N PHE A 402 -11.55 -4.31 -9.50
CA PHE A 402 -10.67 -5.44 -9.75
C PHE A 402 -11.37 -6.51 -10.58
N ASN A 403 -10.66 -7.05 -11.56
CA ASN A 403 -11.12 -8.13 -12.42
C ASN A 403 -10.79 -9.50 -11.80
N ASP A 404 -11.81 -10.20 -11.34
CA ASP A 404 -11.68 -11.50 -10.68
C ASP A 404 -11.03 -12.54 -11.60
N ASP A 405 -11.37 -12.59 -12.89
CA ASP A 405 -10.84 -13.60 -13.81
C ASP A 405 -9.33 -13.45 -14.02
N VAL A 406 -8.83 -12.21 -13.96
CA VAL A 406 -7.41 -11.89 -14.08
C VAL A 406 -6.71 -12.13 -12.75
N ALA A 407 -7.27 -11.63 -11.64
CA ALA A 407 -6.70 -11.81 -10.29
C ALA A 407 -6.59 -13.29 -9.91
N MET A 408 -7.60 -14.11 -10.23
CA MET A 408 -7.58 -15.56 -10.00
C MET A 408 -6.43 -16.25 -10.75
N LYS A 409 -6.13 -15.84 -11.99
CA LYS A 409 -4.99 -16.39 -12.75
C LYS A 409 -3.65 -16.02 -12.09
N MET A 410 -3.54 -14.80 -11.58
CA MET A 410 -2.35 -14.33 -10.85
C MET A 410 -2.13 -15.15 -9.58
N THR A 411 -3.17 -15.35 -8.76
CA THR A 411 -3.06 -16.14 -7.53
C THR A 411 -2.81 -17.62 -7.79
N LEU A 412 -3.40 -18.19 -8.86
CA LEU A 412 -3.06 -19.55 -9.31
C LEU A 412 -1.59 -19.65 -9.74
N GLY A 413 -1.03 -18.60 -10.36
CA GLY A 413 0.39 -18.48 -10.66
C GLY A 413 1.28 -18.53 -9.41
N LYS A 414 0.75 -18.11 -8.25
CA LYS A 414 1.40 -18.24 -6.93
C LYS A 414 1.23 -19.64 -6.30
N GLY A 415 0.56 -20.57 -6.99
CA GLY A 415 0.47 -21.98 -6.60
C GLY A 415 -0.70 -22.35 -5.68
N CYS A 416 -1.73 -21.48 -5.56
CA CYS A 416 -2.89 -21.78 -4.74
C CYS A 416 -3.89 -22.72 -5.41
N THR A 417 -4.87 -23.21 -4.64
CA THR A 417 -6.01 -23.94 -5.20
C THR A 417 -7.00 -22.98 -5.88
N MET A 418 -7.91 -23.51 -6.69
CA MET A 418 -8.98 -22.70 -7.31
C MET A 418 -9.93 -22.09 -6.27
N GLU A 419 -10.17 -22.80 -5.16
CA GLU A 419 -11.00 -22.33 -4.06
C GLU A 419 -10.39 -21.07 -3.41
N GLU A 420 -9.09 -21.13 -3.10
CA GLU A 420 -8.34 -19.99 -2.57
C GLU A 420 -8.13 -18.88 -3.60
N ALA A 421 -8.03 -19.24 -4.88
CA ALA A 421 -7.97 -18.27 -5.95
C ALA A 421 -9.28 -17.49 -6.03
N ARG A 422 -10.45 -18.09 -5.80
CA ARG A 422 -11.73 -17.35 -5.71
C ARG A 422 -11.84 -16.53 -4.44
N ASP A 423 -11.18 -16.95 -3.37
CA ASP A 423 -11.14 -16.23 -2.10
C ASP A 423 -9.94 -15.27 -1.96
N TRP A 424 -9.43 -14.78 -3.09
CA TRP A 424 -8.31 -13.86 -3.10
C TRP A 424 -8.65 -12.52 -2.41
N THR A 425 -7.62 -11.92 -1.79
CA THR A 425 -7.64 -10.57 -1.19
C THR A 425 -6.50 -9.71 -1.74
N ILE A 426 -6.44 -8.43 -1.37
CA ILE A 426 -5.29 -7.56 -1.67
C ILE A 426 -4.37 -7.48 -0.46
N VAL A 427 -3.06 -7.57 -0.70
CA VAL A 427 -2.02 -7.20 0.27
C VAL A 427 -1.23 -6.02 -0.31
N GLY A 428 -1.25 -4.86 0.34
CA GLY A 428 -0.68 -3.64 -0.25
C GLY A 428 -1.72 -2.80 -0.99
N CYS A 429 -1.43 -2.46 -2.24
CA CYS A 429 -2.28 -1.60 -3.09
C CYS A 429 -3.22 -2.39 -4.01
N VAL A 430 -2.65 -3.29 -4.82
CA VAL A 430 -3.35 -4.00 -5.91
C VAL A 430 -2.90 -5.47 -6.06
N GLN A 431 -2.02 -5.96 -5.19
CA GLN A 431 -1.37 -7.25 -5.30
C GLN A 431 -2.30 -8.36 -4.78
N PRO A 432 -2.84 -9.24 -5.64
CA PRO A 432 -3.76 -10.26 -5.20
C PRO A 432 -3.02 -11.40 -4.46
N GLY A 433 -3.41 -11.63 -3.21
CA GLY A 433 -2.96 -12.74 -2.36
C GLY A 433 -4.02 -13.85 -2.32
N PRO A 434 -3.63 -15.13 -2.47
CA PRO A 434 -4.56 -16.25 -2.30
C PRO A 434 -5.23 -16.33 -0.92
N GLY A 435 -6.45 -16.86 -0.86
CA GLY A 435 -7.05 -17.48 0.34
C GLY A 435 -7.21 -16.57 1.56
N GLY A 436 -7.55 -15.30 1.36
CA GLY A 436 -7.64 -14.31 2.43
C GLY A 436 -6.30 -14.15 3.17
N GLY A 437 -6.34 -14.17 4.49
CA GLY A 437 -5.15 -14.02 5.35
C GLY A 437 -4.16 -15.18 5.36
N SER A 438 -3.79 -15.68 4.18
CA SER A 438 -2.87 -16.79 3.98
C SER A 438 -1.55 -16.39 3.32
N THR A 439 -1.42 -15.12 2.92
CA THR A 439 -0.30 -14.61 2.14
C THR A 439 0.50 -13.59 2.94
N ASP A 440 1.79 -13.83 3.14
CA ASP A 440 2.75 -12.76 3.40
C ASP A 440 3.19 -12.20 2.05
N GLY A 441 2.57 -11.08 1.66
CA GLY A 441 2.80 -10.45 0.37
C GLY A 441 4.12 -9.71 0.31
N SER A 442 4.61 -9.22 1.46
CA SER A 442 5.75 -8.31 1.61
C SER A 442 5.95 -7.44 0.37
N PRO A 443 4.97 -6.55 0.14
CA PRO A 443 4.71 -6.02 -1.18
C PRO A 443 5.91 -5.26 -1.71
N ASP A 444 6.70 -4.54 -0.90
CA ASP A 444 7.79 -3.67 -1.38
C ASP A 444 9.20 -4.28 -1.28
N ALA A 445 9.61 -5.12 -2.24
CA ALA A 445 11.00 -5.59 -2.31
C ALA A 445 11.96 -4.55 -2.89
N GLY A 446 11.49 -3.79 -3.87
CA GLY A 446 12.22 -2.66 -4.46
C GLY A 446 11.83 -2.34 -5.89
N TYR A 447 12.17 -1.12 -6.30
CA TYR A 447 11.90 -0.54 -7.61
C TYR A 447 13.18 -0.47 -8.45
N VAL A 448 13.06 -0.57 -9.77
CA VAL A 448 14.13 -0.23 -10.72
C VAL A 448 13.72 0.97 -11.58
N ASN A 449 14.63 1.95 -11.70
CA ASN A 449 14.44 3.17 -12.46
C ASN A 449 14.71 2.95 -13.97
N MET A 450 13.65 2.82 -14.79
CA MET A 450 13.83 2.56 -16.23
C MET A 450 14.47 3.72 -16.99
N GLY A 451 14.34 4.95 -16.49
CA GLY A 451 15.05 6.10 -17.04
C GLY A 451 16.56 5.96 -16.92
N LYS A 452 17.06 5.54 -15.74
CA LYS A 452 18.48 5.22 -15.55
C LYS A 452 18.94 4.07 -16.44
N MET A 453 18.08 3.06 -16.68
CA MET A 453 18.42 1.96 -17.60
C MET A 453 18.64 2.46 -19.03
N LEU A 454 17.83 3.42 -19.50
CA LEU A 454 18.03 4.10 -20.78
C LEU A 454 19.33 4.88 -20.79
N GLU A 455 19.60 5.70 -19.77
CA GLU A 455 20.85 6.46 -19.65
C GLU A 455 22.07 5.55 -19.71
N PHE A 456 22.05 4.43 -18.98
CA PHE A 456 23.17 3.50 -18.94
C PHE A 456 23.41 2.82 -20.28
N VAL A 457 22.39 2.48 -21.06
CA VAL A 457 22.63 1.98 -22.43
C VAL A 457 23.21 3.08 -23.32
N LEU A 458 22.68 4.31 -23.20
CA LEU A 458 23.12 5.46 -24.00
C LEU A 458 24.53 5.97 -23.62
N HIS A 459 25.05 5.56 -22.47
CA HIS A 459 26.36 5.94 -21.95
C HIS A 459 27.25 4.74 -21.59
N ASN A 460 26.96 3.55 -22.14
CA ASN A 460 27.75 2.33 -21.94
C ASN A 460 28.05 2.01 -20.45
N GLY A 461 27.03 2.09 -19.61
CA GLY A 461 27.06 1.80 -18.18
C GLY A 461 27.37 3.00 -17.28
N VAL A 462 27.81 4.12 -17.85
CA VAL A 462 28.14 5.32 -17.07
C VAL A 462 26.88 6.11 -16.76
N ASP A 463 26.72 6.52 -15.51
CA ASP A 463 25.70 7.49 -15.12
C ASP A 463 26.13 8.90 -15.59
N PRO A 464 25.38 9.55 -16.48
CA PRO A 464 25.76 10.89 -16.98
C PRO A 464 25.75 11.96 -15.89
N SER A 465 24.99 11.79 -14.81
CA SER A 465 24.88 12.75 -13.72
C SER A 465 26.07 12.70 -12.76
N THR A 466 26.63 11.51 -12.52
CA THR A 466 27.73 11.29 -11.55
C THR A 466 29.07 10.98 -12.20
N GLY A 467 29.08 10.57 -13.48
CA GLY A 467 30.26 10.10 -14.20
C GLY A 467 30.78 8.73 -13.73
N LYS A 468 30.06 8.06 -12.83
CA LYS A 468 30.44 6.74 -12.30
C LYS A 468 29.91 5.62 -13.20
N LEU A 469 30.64 4.50 -13.26
CA LEU A 469 30.17 3.26 -13.86
C LEU A 469 29.16 2.59 -12.92
N MET A 470 27.87 2.80 -13.15
CA MET A 470 26.77 2.30 -12.31
C MET A 470 25.99 1.15 -12.96
N GLY A 471 26.13 0.96 -14.27
CA GLY A 471 25.57 -0.16 -15.02
C GLY A 471 26.62 -1.01 -15.71
N LEU A 472 26.15 -1.91 -16.57
CA LEU A 472 27.00 -2.78 -17.40
C LEU A 472 27.57 -2.01 -18.61
N GLU A 473 28.79 -2.35 -19.03
CA GLU A 473 29.31 -1.91 -20.33
C GLU A 473 28.69 -2.75 -21.46
N THR A 474 27.55 -2.30 -22.00
CA THR A 474 26.77 -3.01 -23.02
C THR A 474 27.19 -2.72 -24.47
N GLY A 475 28.25 -1.93 -24.67
CA GLY A 475 28.73 -1.46 -25.98
C GLY A 475 28.38 0.01 -26.24
N ASP A 476 29.14 0.67 -27.13
CA ASP A 476 28.85 2.05 -27.54
C ASP A 476 27.55 2.08 -28.36
N PRO A 477 26.51 2.81 -27.92
CA PRO A 477 25.22 2.86 -28.61
C PRO A 477 25.31 3.43 -30.03
N ARG A 478 26.34 4.22 -30.34
CA ARG A 478 26.59 4.74 -31.71
C ARG A 478 26.95 3.64 -32.69
N SER A 479 27.37 2.47 -32.19
CA SER A 479 27.74 1.31 -32.99
C SER A 479 26.60 0.33 -33.21
N PHE A 480 25.46 0.51 -32.53
CA PHE A 480 24.31 -0.37 -32.70
C PHE A 480 23.73 -0.26 -34.11
N LYS A 481 23.34 -1.40 -34.68
CA LYS A 481 22.90 -1.50 -36.07
C LYS A 481 21.38 -1.43 -36.23
N ASN A 482 20.64 -1.72 -35.17
CA ASN A 482 19.19 -1.78 -35.16
C ASN A 482 18.67 -1.67 -33.72
N ILE A 483 17.35 -1.59 -33.60
CA ILE A 483 16.69 -1.48 -32.30
C ILE A 483 16.84 -2.74 -31.43
N GLU A 484 17.01 -3.92 -32.02
CA GLU A 484 17.16 -5.17 -31.26
C GLU A 484 18.47 -5.19 -30.45
N GLU A 485 19.58 -4.70 -31.03
CA GLU A 485 20.84 -4.57 -30.28
C GLU A 485 20.69 -3.61 -29.09
N PHE A 486 19.90 -2.54 -29.24
CA PHE A 486 19.58 -1.60 -28.15
C PHE A 486 18.67 -2.25 -27.09
N LYS A 487 17.61 -2.96 -27.48
CA LYS A 487 16.73 -3.71 -26.56
C LYS A 487 17.51 -4.78 -25.80
N ASP A 488 18.43 -5.48 -26.46
CA ASP A 488 19.28 -6.48 -25.81
C ASP A 488 20.22 -5.86 -24.76
N ALA A 489 20.76 -4.67 -25.03
CA ALA A 489 21.52 -3.91 -24.05
C ALA A 489 20.65 -3.50 -22.85
N LEU A 490 19.43 -2.99 -23.10
CA LEU A 490 18.46 -2.65 -22.05
C LEU A 490 18.10 -3.85 -21.18
N LYS A 491 17.76 -4.98 -21.79
CA LYS A 491 17.43 -6.23 -21.11
C LYS A 491 18.54 -6.68 -20.15
N LYS A 492 19.81 -6.51 -20.55
CA LYS A 492 20.98 -6.80 -19.69
C LYS A 492 21.08 -5.83 -18.51
N GLN A 493 20.92 -4.52 -18.75
CA GLN A 493 20.92 -3.52 -17.67
C GLN A 493 19.80 -3.79 -16.67
N ILE A 494 18.58 -4.00 -17.17
CA ILE A 494 17.39 -4.23 -16.34
C ILE A 494 17.58 -5.45 -15.43
N LEU A 495 17.98 -6.61 -15.98
CA LEU A 495 18.19 -7.80 -15.15
C LEU A 495 19.36 -7.65 -14.17
N HIS A 496 20.40 -6.89 -14.53
CA HIS A 496 21.49 -6.60 -13.61
C HIS A 496 20.98 -5.88 -12.37
N HIS A 497 20.20 -4.81 -12.54
CA HIS A 497 19.70 -4.00 -11.44
C HIS A 497 18.61 -4.70 -10.62
N TYR A 498 17.74 -5.49 -11.24
CA TYR A 498 16.82 -6.35 -10.47
C TYR A 498 17.55 -7.41 -9.63
N LYS A 499 18.71 -7.91 -10.09
CA LYS A 499 19.54 -8.80 -9.25
C LYS A 499 20.12 -8.06 -8.05
N LEU A 500 20.50 -6.79 -8.20
CA LEU A 500 20.93 -5.95 -7.07
C LEU A 500 19.80 -5.80 -6.04
N VAL A 501 18.57 -5.51 -6.49
CA VAL A 501 17.37 -5.47 -5.62
C VAL A 501 17.17 -6.82 -4.92
N ALA A 502 17.16 -7.93 -5.67
CA ALA A 502 16.98 -9.28 -5.12
C ALA A 502 18.04 -9.61 -4.06
N THR A 503 19.30 -9.27 -4.31
CA THR A 503 20.40 -9.49 -3.37
C THR A 503 20.26 -8.63 -2.13
N GLY A 504 20.02 -7.33 -2.28
CA GLY A 504 19.82 -6.41 -1.17
C GLY A 504 18.65 -6.85 -0.30
N TYR A 505 17.51 -7.16 -0.92
CA TYR A 505 16.32 -7.59 -0.21
C TYR A 505 16.52 -8.88 0.58
N LYS A 506 17.24 -9.87 0.04
CA LYS A 506 17.57 -11.11 0.77
C LYS A 506 18.46 -10.86 1.99
N VAL A 507 19.40 -9.93 1.91
CA VAL A 507 20.20 -9.51 3.08
C VAL A 507 19.28 -8.93 4.14
N MET A 508 18.37 -8.06 3.75
CA MET A 508 17.41 -7.42 4.65
C MET A 508 16.45 -8.43 5.28
N GLN A 509 15.85 -9.33 4.50
CA GLN A 509 15.00 -10.42 4.99
C GLN A 509 15.73 -11.28 6.03
N SER A 510 16.98 -11.66 5.77
CA SER A 510 17.78 -12.48 6.69
C SER A 510 18.04 -11.76 8.03
N MET A 511 18.22 -10.45 7.99
CA MET A 511 18.33 -9.64 9.21
C MET A 511 17.00 -9.55 9.97
N HIS A 512 15.88 -9.36 9.27
CA HIS A 512 14.54 -9.36 9.89
C HIS A 512 14.22 -10.71 10.55
N MET A 513 14.50 -11.83 9.88
CA MET A 513 14.37 -13.18 10.45
C MET A 513 15.09 -13.32 11.79
N THR A 514 16.33 -12.85 11.86
CA THR A 514 17.18 -13.05 13.05
C THR A 514 16.91 -12.06 14.18
N ARG A 515 16.27 -10.91 13.91
CA ARG A 515 16.18 -9.79 14.87
C ARG A 515 14.77 -9.26 15.11
N PHE A 516 13.95 -9.24 14.07
CA PHE A 516 12.66 -8.56 14.06
C PHE A 516 11.52 -9.45 13.51
N PRO A 517 11.32 -10.67 14.05
CA PRO A 517 10.09 -11.39 13.75
C PRO A 517 8.89 -10.59 14.26
N VAL A 518 7.88 -10.43 13.41
CA VAL A 518 6.60 -9.78 13.74
C VAL A 518 5.64 -10.89 14.15
N ILE A 519 5.41 -10.96 15.46
CA ILE A 519 4.76 -12.11 16.08
C ILE A 519 3.26 -12.04 15.86
N PHE A 520 2.64 -10.85 15.94
CA PHE A 520 1.19 -10.75 15.79
C PHE A 520 0.80 -11.03 14.34
N ALA A 521 1.51 -10.44 13.38
CA ALA A 521 1.37 -10.75 11.96
C ALA A 521 1.48 -12.26 11.68
N GLY A 522 2.49 -12.91 12.29
CA GLY A 522 2.62 -14.37 12.26
C GLY A 522 1.41 -15.08 12.85
N MET A 523 0.95 -14.69 14.04
CA MET A 523 -0.16 -15.34 14.71
C MET A 523 -1.46 -15.26 13.90
N VAL A 524 -1.75 -14.12 13.26
CA VAL A 524 -2.97 -13.91 12.49
C VAL A 524 -2.81 -14.18 10.98
N THR A 525 -1.80 -14.96 10.57
CA THR A 525 -1.64 -15.42 9.18
C THR A 525 -1.71 -16.94 9.11
N LYS A 526 -2.54 -17.49 8.20
CA LYS A 526 -2.70 -18.94 8.01
C LYS A 526 -1.35 -19.60 7.71
N GLY A 527 -1.04 -20.68 8.43
CA GLY A 527 0.18 -21.49 8.28
C GLY A 527 1.24 -21.21 9.36
N CYS A 528 1.27 -20.01 9.93
CA CYS A 528 2.33 -19.61 10.85
C CYS A 528 2.21 -20.30 12.22
N VAL A 529 1.02 -20.29 12.82
CA VAL A 529 0.76 -21.01 14.09
C VAL A 529 0.93 -22.50 13.89
N GLU A 530 0.45 -23.04 12.77
CA GLU A 530 0.53 -24.46 12.42
C GLU A 530 1.99 -24.92 12.24
N SER A 531 2.85 -24.08 11.65
CA SER A 531 4.26 -24.39 11.41
C SER A 531 5.20 -24.02 12.57
N GLY A 532 4.74 -23.19 13.52
CA GLY A 532 5.55 -22.62 14.59
C GLY A 532 6.55 -21.57 14.10
N LYS A 533 6.21 -20.82 13.05
CA LYS A 533 7.10 -19.85 12.40
C LYS A 533 6.38 -18.53 12.14
N SER A 534 7.08 -17.42 12.33
CA SER A 534 6.59 -16.10 11.91
C SER A 534 6.57 -15.97 10.38
N VAL A 535 5.94 -14.91 9.87
CA VAL A 535 5.95 -14.60 8.43
C VAL A 535 7.36 -14.37 7.89
N GLN A 536 8.24 -13.73 8.67
CA GLN A 536 9.66 -13.56 8.33
C GLN A 536 10.37 -14.90 8.12
N HIS A 537 9.95 -15.96 8.83
CA HIS A 537 10.55 -17.28 8.72
C HIS A 537 9.87 -18.19 7.67
N GLY A 538 9.01 -17.62 6.82
CA GLY A 538 8.26 -18.35 5.80
C GLY A 538 7.16 -19.23 6.39
N GLY A 539 6.55 -18.81 7.51
CA GLY A 539 5.45 -19.54 8.15
C GLY A 539 4.11 -19.40 7.41
N ALA A 540 3.91 -18.32 6.64
CA ALA A 540 2.68 -18.09 5.90
C ALA A 540 2.48 -19.18 4.83
N LYS A 541 1.23 -19.57 4.56
CA LYS A 541 0.90 -20.57 3.55
C LYS A 541 1.43 -20.20 2.17
N TYR A 542 1.33 -18.92 1.81
CA TYR A 542 1.95 -18.35 0.61
C TYR A 542 2.89 -17.22 1.02
N THR A 543 4.09 -17.23 0.46
CA THR A 543 5.10 -16.20 0.72
C THR A 543 5.59 -15.65 -0.61
N THR A 544 5.38 -14.36 -0.83
CA THR A 544 5.83 -13.65 -2.03
C THR A 544 6.56 -12.35 -1.67
N ALA A 545 7.32 -11.80 -2.60
CA ALA A 545 7.99 -10.50 -2.46
C ALA A 545 7.87 -9.69 -3.75
N GLY A 546 7.22 -8.52 -3.69
CA GLY A 546 6.89 -7.75 -4.89
C GLY A 546 8.06 -6.92 -5.43
N MET A 547 8.35 -7.04 -6.72
CA MET A 547 9.32 -6.25 -7.47
C MET A 547 8.62 -5.28 -8.41
N TYR A 548 9.08 -4.04 -8.45
CA TYR A 548 8.40 -2.95 -9.13
C TYR A 548 9.24 -2.28 -10.20
N VAL A 549 8.53 -1.59 -11.10
CA VAL A 549 9.08 -0.81 -12.20
C VAL A 549 8.56 0.63 -12.13
N THR A 550 9.44 1.58 -12.46
CA THR A 550 9.07 2.98 -12.69
C THR A 550 9.39 3.37 -14.13
N GLY A 551 8.55 4.20 -14.76
CA GLY A 551 8.78 4.65 -16.14
C GLY A 551 8.59 3.58 -17.21
N ALA A 552 7.65 2.65 -17.01
CA ALA A 552 7.36 1.59 -17.98
C ALA A 552 6.90 2.13 -19.34
N ALA A 553 6.01 3.13 -19.37
CA ALA A 553 5.59 3.76 -20.62
C ALA A 553 6.71 4.59 -21.24
N ASN A 554 7.50 5.30 -20.43
CA ASN A 554 8.67 6.05 -20.89
C ASN A 554 9.71 5.13 -21.57
N LEU A 555 9.92 3.93 -21.05
CA LEU A 555 10.79 2.91 -21.65
C LEU A 555 10.29 2.52 -23.04
N ALA A 556 9.01 2.14 -23.17
CA ALA A 556 8.43 1.73 -24.44
C ALA A 556 8.45 2.86 -25.47
N ASP A 557 7.99 4.06 -25.07
CA ASP A 557 7.97 5.24 -25.94
C ASP A 557 9.38 5.64 -26.40
N SER A 558 10.39 5.49 -25.52
CA SER A 558 11.79 5.79 -25.87
C SER A 558 12.37 4.79 -26.87
N ILE A 559 12.06 3.49 -26.71
CA ILE A 559 12.46 2.45 -27.67
C ILE A 559 11.87 2.77 -29.05
N VAL A 560 10.56 3.03 -29.13
CA VAL A 560 9.88 3.34 -30.38
C VAL A 560 10.36 4.66 -30.99
N ALA A 561 10.72 5.66 -30.16
CA ALA A 561 11.29 6.91 -30.64
C ALA A 561 12.66 6.72 -31.30
N ILE A 562 13.55 5.94 -30.68
CA ILE A 562 14.86 5.59 -31.23
C ILE A 562 14.70 4.77 -32.51
N GLU A 563 13.86 3.73 -32.48
CA GLU A 563 13.57 2.89 -33.64
C GLU A 563 13.15 3.76 -34.83
N LYS A 564 12.15 4.61 -34.61
CA LYS A 564 11.58 5.42 -35.67
C LYS A 564 12.52 6.49 -36.20
N CYS A 565 13.08 7.30 -35.30
CA CYS A 565 13.80 8.51 -35.70
C CYS A 565 15.29 8.26 -36.02
N VAL A 566 15.92 7.24 -35.39
CA VAL A 566 17.35 6.93 -35.58
C VAL A 566 17.55 5.81 -36.59
N PHE A 567 16.83 4.68 -36.45
CA PHE A 567 17.12 3.49 -37.25
C PHE A 567 16.30 3.41 -38.56
N GLU A 568 15.00 3.71 -38.51
CA GLU A 568 14.11 3.63 -39.66
C GLU A 568 14.23 4.85 -40.58
N ASP A 569 13.76 6.00 -40.10
CA ASP A 569 13.61 7.21 -40.92
C ASP A 569 14.90 8.02 -40.99
N LYS A 570 15.81 7.81 -40.02
CA LYS A 570 17.13 8.44 -39.94
C LYS A 570 17.05 9.97 -39.97
N ASP A 571 16.06 10.54 -39.30
CA ASP A 571 15.93 11.99 -39.15
C ASP A 571 17.06 12.58 -38.30
N ILE A 572 17.57 11.78 -37.36
CA ILE A 572 18.66 12.11 -36.44
C ILE A 572 19.58 10.89 -36.27
N THR A 573 20.83 11.15 -35.92
CA THR A 573 21.80 10.11 -35.53
C THR A 573 21.71 9.80 -34.03
N MET A 574 22.23 8.64 -33.62
CA MET A 574 22.35 8.30 -32.19
C MET A 574 23.20 9.34 -31.42
N ASP A 575 24.25 9.88 -32.05
CA ASP A 575 25.12 10.88 -31.43
C ASP A 575 24.40 12.23 -31.21
N GLU A 576 23.61 12.67 -32.20
CA GLU A 576 22.77 13.86 -32.07
C GLU A 576 21.71 13.68 -30.98
N LEU A 577 21.08 12.51 -30.89
CA LEU A 577 20.12 12.19 -29.83
C LEU A 577 20.77 12.28 -28.45
N ILE A 578 21.90 11.58 -28.23
CA ILE A 578 22.64 11.59 -26.96
C ILE A 578 23.04 13.03 -26.59
N THR A 579 23.60 13.77 -27.54
CA THR A 579 23.99 15.17 -27.31
C THR A 579 22.81 16.05 -26.91
N ALA A 580 21.64 15.85 -27.53
CA ALA A 580 20.45 16.62 -27.22
C ALA A 580 19.90 16.30 -25.83
N ILE A 581 19.81 15.02 -25.44
CA ILE A 581 19.30 14.63 -24.11
C ILE A 581 20.26 15.04 -22.98
N ASP A 582 21.58 14.98 -23.20
CA ASP A 582 22.58 15.41 -22.22
C ASP A 582 22.49 16.91 -21.92
N LYS A 583 22.02 17.68 -22.91
CA LYS A 583 21.74 19.12 -22.78
C LYS A 583 20.28 19.42 -22.42
N ASN A 584 19.50 18.41 -22.04
CA ASN A 584 18.08 18.56 -21.73
C ASN A 584 17.30 19.26 -22.87
N PHE A 585 17.66 18.94 -24.12
CA PHE A 585 17.15 19.55 -25.35
C PHE A 585 17.37 21.07 -25.48
N GLU A 586 18.30 21.68 -24.72
CA GLU A 586 18.63 23.10 -24.86
C GLU A 586 19.15 23.40 -26.28
N GLY A 587 18.44 24.28 -26.99
CA GLY A 587 18.72 24.60 -28.40
C GLY A 587 18.20 23.57 -29.42
N GLU A 588 17.63 22.46 -28.96
CA GLU A 588 17.20 21.31 -29.77
C GLU A 588 15.68 21.03 -29.65
N GLU A 589 14.87 22.04 -29.35
CA GLU A 589 13.41 21.90 -29.18
C GLU A 589 12.73 21.31 -30.43
N ARG A 590 13.26 21.58 -31.62
CA ARG A 590 12.76 20.96 -32.86
C ARG A 590 12.93 19.43 -32.83
N MET A 591 14.07 18.93 -32.33
CA MET A 591 14.30 17.50 -32.16
C MET A 591 13.36 16.93 -31.10
N ARG A 592 13.18 17.62 -29.98
CA ARG A 592 12.23 17.20 -28.95
C ARG A 592 10.80 17.09 -29.49
N GLN A 593 10.32 18.06 -30.26
CA GLN A 593 9.01 18.02 -30.90
C GLN A 593 8.88 16.90 -31.93
N LEU A 594 9.97 16.57 -32.65
CA LEU A 594 10.01 15.39 -33.51
C LEU A 594 9.77 14.10 -32.71
N LEU A 595 10.52 13.90 -31.62
CA LEU A 595 10.43 12.72 -30.75
C LEU A 595 9.07 12.59 -30.04
N LEU A 596 8.46 13.71 -29.67
CA LEU A 596 7.14 13.74 -29.04
C LEU A 596 6.01 13.33 -30.00
N ASN A 597 6.04 13.81 -31.25
CA ASN A 597 4.87 13.75 -32.13
C ASN A 597 4.99 12.74 -33.28
N LYS A 598 6.20 12.39 -33.72
CA LYS A 598 6.37 11.49 -34.88
C LYS A 598 6.23 10.01 -34.54
N PRO A 599 6.91 9.47 -33.51
CA PRO A 599 6.74 8.07 -33.11
C PRO A 599 5.42 7.89 -32.35
N ALA A 600 4.76 6.75 -32.55
CA ALA A 600 3.61 6.33 -31.77
C ALA A 600 3.93 6.33 -30.26
N LYS A 601 2.89 6.50 -29.44
CA LYS A 601 2.99 6.55 -27.97
C LYS A 601 2.03 5.54 -27.36
N PHE A 602 2.48 4.87 -26.32
CA PHE A 602 1.67 3.92 -25.56
C PHE A 602 0.39 4.61 -25.05
N GLY A 603 -0.74 3.89 -25.08
CA GLY A 603 -2.04 4.44 -24.64
C GLY A 603 -2.96 4.93 -25.76
N ASN A 604 -2.67 4.59 -27.01
CA ASN A 604 -3.42 5.08 -28.19
C ASN A 604 -3.98 3.96 -29.09
N ASP A 605 -4.05 2.72 -28.61
CA ASP A 605 -4.48 1.51 -29.35
C ASP A 605 -3.59 1.25 -30.59
N ASP A 606 -2.27 1.43 -30.44
CA ASP A 606 -1.27 1.20 -31.48
C ASP A 606 -0.50 -0.10 -31.18
N GLU A 607 -0.69 -1.10 -32.04
CA GLU A 607 -0.20 -2.47 -31.85
C GLU A 607 1.33 -2.53 -31.66
N HIS A 608 2.09 -1.64 -32.29
CA HIS A 608 3.55 -1.68 -32.26
C HIS A 608 4.11 -1.22 -30.91
N VAL A 609 3.75 -0.02 -30.47
CA VAL A 609 4.24 0.51 -29.18
C VAL A 609 3.66 -0.26 -27.99
N ASP A 610 2.40 -0.71 -28.09
CA ASP A 610 1.78 -1.58 -27.08
C ASP A 610 2.49 -2.95 -27.03
N GLY A 611 2.91 -3.47 -28.20
CA GLY A 611 3.73 -4.67 -28.32
C GLY A 611 5.11 -4.54 -27.67
N VAL A 612 5.79 -3.40 -27.85
CA VAL A 612 7.09 -3.11 -27.21
C VAL A 612 6.93 -3.01 -25.68
N TYR A 613 5.90 -2.32 -25.21
CA TYR A 613 5.59 -2.24 -23.78
C TYR A 613 5.42 -3.65 -23.19
N LYS A 614 4.59 -4.46 -23.84
CA LYS A 614 4.33 -5.84 -23.45
C LYS A 614 5.60 -6.68 -23.44
N GLU A 615 6.41 -6.62 -24.50
CA GLU A 615 7.67 -7.36 -24.62
C GLU A 615 8.58 -7.10 -23.42
N MET A 616 8.80 -5.82 -23.08
CA MET A 616 9.72 -5.44 -22.03
C MET A 616 9.20 -5.82 -20.64
N MET A 617 7.91 -5.66 -20.36
CA MET A 617 7.33 -6.05 -19.07
C MET A 617 7.30 -7.57 -18.87
N HIS A 618 6.96 -8.34 -19.92
CA HIS A 618 7.00 -9.81 -19.86
C HIS A 618 8.42 -10.31 -19.69
N PHE A 619 9.40 -9.71 -20.37
CA PHE A 619 10.80 -10.06 -20.16
C PHE A 619 11.23 -9.93 -18.69
N ILE A 620 10.80 -8.87 -18.00
CA ILE A 620 11.08 -8.70 -16.57
C ILE A 620 10.36 -9.79 -15.76
N ALA A 621 9.03 -9.90 -15.93
CA ALA A 621 8.20 -10.83 -15.17
C ALA A 621 8.67 -12.29 -15.30
N ASP A 622 8.96 -12.75 -16.51
CA ASP A 622 9.39 -14.12 -16.81
C ASP A 622 10.74 -14.47 -16.17
N ASN A 623 11.57 -13.46 -15.87
CA ASN A 623 12.84 -13.66 -15.18
C ASN A 623 12.68 -13.52 -13.67
N VAL A 624 12.21 -12.38 -13.18
CA VAL A 624 12.28 -12.04 -11.75
C VAL A 624 11.38 -12.94 -10.91
N GLN A 625 10.24 -13.37 -11.44
CA GLN A 625 9.28 -14.20 -10.71
C GLN A 625 9.76 -15.66 -10.52
N THR A 626 10.86 -16.05 -11.18
CA THR A 626 11.50 -17.36 -11.01
C THR A 626 12.54 -17.37 -9.89
N TRP A 627 12.82 -16.22 -9.29
CA TRP A 627 13.85 -16.11 -8.26
C TRP A 627 13.25 -16.40 -6.88
N PRO A 628 13.91 -17.27 -6.07
CA PRO A 628 13.47 -17.50 -4.70
C PRO A 628 13.85 -16.30 -3.82
N ASP A 629 13.10 -16.06 -2.76
CA ASP A 629 13.47 -15.11 -1.70
C ASP A 629 14.19 -15.81 -0.53
N ALA A 630 14.55 -15.09 0.54
CA ALA A 630 15.26 -15.68 1.69
C ALA A 630 14.37 -16.53 2.62
N ARG A 631 13.04 -16.40 2.50
CA ARG A 631 12.06 -17.08 3.37
C ARG A 631 11.63 -18.44 2.81
N GLY A 632 12.02 -18.74 1.57
CA GLY A 632 11.60 -19.92 0.82
C GLY A 632 10.37 -19.67 -0.07
N GLY A 633 9.96 -18.41 -0.20
CA GLY A 633 8.96 -17.95 -1.17
C GLY A 633 9.59 -17.53 -2.49
N TRP A 634 8.83 -16.76 -3.28
CA TRP A 634 9.24 -16.32 -4.62
C TRP A 634 9.06 -14.81 -4.78
N PHE A 635 9.94 -14.19 -5.56
CA PHE A 635 9.66 -12.84 -6.04
C PHE A 635 8.43 -12.85 -6.98
N SER A 636 7.70 -11.75 -7.00
CA SER A 636 6.51 -11.52 -7.84
C SER A 636 6.66 -10.16 -8.50
N PHE A 637 6.17 -9.99 -9.73
CA PHE A 637 6.36 -8.74 -10.48
C PHE A 637 5.07 -7.92 -10.53
N ASN A 638 5.23 -6.60 -10.40
CA ASN A 638 4.14 -5.63 -10.44
C ASN A 638 4.51 -4.43 -11.33
N VAL A 639 3.54 -4.00 -12.16
CA VAL A 639 3.63 -2.74 -12.91
C VAL A 639 2.92 -1.64 -12.13
N HIS A 640 3.63 -1.09 -11.14
CA HIS A 640 3.12 -0.11 -10.18
C HIS A 640 4.30 0.75 -9.69
N SER A 641 4.11 2.07 -9.59
CA SER A 641 5.18 3.01 -9.22
C SER A 641 4.87 3.81 -7.95
N GLN A 642 3.61 3.82 -7.49
CA GLN A 642 3.13 4.75 -6.48
C GLN A 642 3.53 6.20 -6.84
N THR A 643 4.09 6.95 -5.90
CA THR A 643 4.71 8.27 -6.12
C THR A 643 6.24 8.19 -6.31
N VAL A 644 6.82 6.99 -6.39
CA VAL A 644 8.24 6.78 -6.73
C VAL A 644 8.55 7.24 -8.16
N ASN A 645 7.53 7.30 -9.04
CA ASN A 645 7.69 7.91 -10.37
C ASN A 645 8.13 9.38 -10.32
N VAL A 646 7.83 10.09 -9.22
CA VAL A 646 8.29 11.47 -9.00
C VAL A 646 9.74 11.45 -8.55
N SER A 647 10.09 10.72 -7.49
CA SER A 647 11.47 10.70 -6.95
C SER A 647 12.48 10.14 -7.95
N HIS A 648 12.18 9.02 -8.60
CA HIS A 648 13.01 8.47 -9.67
C HIS A 648 13.11 9.41 -10.88
N GLY A 649 12.07 10.18 -11.18
CA GLY A 649 12.07 11.18 -12.25
C GLY A 649 13.02 12.35 -11.96
N MET A 650 13.11 12.79 -10.70
CA MET A 650 13.97 13.91 -10.26
C MET A 650 15.47 13.65 -10.50
N VAL A 651 15.91 12.40 -10.40
CA VAL A 651 17.33 12.01 -10.55
C VAL A 651 17.71 11.57 -11.97
N CYS A 652 16.74 11.59 -12.89
CA CYS A 652 16.94 11.16 -14.27
C CYS A 652 17.03 12.36 -15.22
N GLY A 653 17.98 12.30 -16.15
CA GLY A 653 18.11 13.21 -17.28
C GLY A 653 16.94 13.15 -18.26
N ALA A 654 17.07 13.87 -19.37
CA ALA A 654 16.07 13.82 -20.44
C ALA A 654 16.08 12.46 -21.13
N THR A 655 14.92 12.01 -21.63
CA THR A 655 14.78 10.68 -22.25
C THR A 655 14.36 10.76 -23.72
N PRO A 656 14.67 9.74 -24.55
CA PRO A 656 14.36 9.73 -25.98
C PRO A 656 12.88 9.85 -26.34
N ASP A 657 11.98 9.62 -25.39
CA ASP A 657 10.55 9.86 -25.53
C ASP A 657 10.15 11.36 -25.49
N GLY A 658 11.11 12.26 -25.30
CA GLY A 658 10.93 13.71 -25.27
C GLY A 658 10.62 14.31 -23.88
N ARG A 659 10.65 13.49 -22.82
CA ARG A 659 10.54 13.97 -21.43
C ARG A 659 11.81 14.75 -21.04
N LEU A 660 11.64 15.87 -20.32
CA LEU A 660 12.75 16.70 -19.84
C LEU A 660 13.35 16.15 -18.54
N ALA A 661 14.63 16.43 -18.31
CA ALA A 661 15.34 16.08 -17.08
C ALA A 661 14.61 16.57 -15.83
N GLY A 662 14.52 15.70 -14.81
CA GLY A 662 13.84 15.99 -13.55
C GLY A 662 12.30 15.88 -13.59
N GLU A 663 11.66 15.74 -14.76
CA GLU A 663 10.21 15.55 -14.82
C GLU A 663 9.81 14.16 -14.28
N PRO A 664 8.63 14.02 -13.66
CA PRO A 664 8.10 12.72 -13.25
C PRO A 664 7.97 11.74 -14.43
N PHE A 665 8.09 10.45 -14.15
CA PHE A 665 7.73 9.40 -15.10
C PHE A 665 6.23 9.15 -15.15
N CYS A 666 5.82 8.29 -16.08
CA CYS A 666 4.47 7.75 -16.09
C CYS A 666 4.12 7.13 -14.74
N ASP A 667 2.86 7.25 -14.33
CA ASP A 667 2.39 6.68 -13.10
C ASP A 667 1.89 5.26 -13.34
N ASN A 668 2.54 4.31 -12.66
CA ASN A 668 2.15 2.90 -12.63
C ASN A 668 2.15 2.28 -14.05
N ALA A 669 1.09 1.54 -14.40
CA ALA A 669 0.87 0.97 -15.73
C ALA A 669 0.19 1.93 -16.71
N SER A 670 -0.01 3.19 -16.32
CA SER A 670 -0.70 4.18 -17.15
C SER A 670 0.22 4.71 -18.25
N PRO A 671 -0.34 5.24 -19.35
CA PRO A 671 0.42 6.00 -20.33
C PRO A 671 1.15 7.19 -19.73
N MET A 672 2.20 7.66 -20.39
CA MET A 672 2.84 8.91 -19.99
C MET A 672 1.82 10.06 -20.09
N MET A 673 1.73 10.89 -19.05
CA MET A 673 0.70 11.91 -18.90
C MET A 673 0.70 12.84 -20.13
N GLY A 674 -0.48 13.05 -20.71
CA GLY A 674 -0.69 13.87 -21.90
C GLY A 674 -0.40 13.17 -23.23
N ARG A 675 -0.02 11.88 -23.23
CA ARG A 675 0.31 11.15 -24.48
C ARG A 675 -0.80 10.21 -24.97
N ASP A 676 -1.75 9.86 -24.13
CA ASP A 676 -2.97 9.10 -24.46
C ASP A 676 -4.05 10.02 -25.06
N THR A 677 -3.88 10.33 -26.35
CA THR A 677 -4.69 11.33 -27.08
C THR A 677 -5.86 10.74 -27.87
N SER A 678 -5.93 9.41 -28.01
CA SER A 678 -6.99 8.70 -28.75
C SER A 678 -8.26 8.42 -27.93
N GLY A 679 -8.41 9.05 -26.77
CA GLY A 679 -9.56 8.91 -25.87
C GLY A 679 -9.56 7.64 -25.02
N PRO A 680 -10.46 7.53 -24.04
CA PRO A 680 -10.33 6.57 -22.95
C PRO A 680 -10.48 5.12 -23.41
N THR A 681 -11.25 4.85 -24.47
CA THR A 681 -11.38 3.50 -25.03
C THR A 681 -10.06 2.99 -25.60
N ALA A 682 -9.30 3.84 -26.30
CA ALA A 682 -8.00 3.47 -26.83
C ALA A 682 -6.99 3.27 -25.69
N THR A 683 -7.00 4.19 -24.71
CA THR A 683 -6.19 4.10 -23.50
C THR A 683 -6.37 2.77 -22.77
N VAL A 684 -7.61 2.38 -22.46
CA VAL A 684 -7.85 1.15 -21.69
C VAL A 684 -7.49 -0.11 -22.46
N LYS A 685 -7.63 -0.11 -23.80
CA LYS A 685 -7.20 -1.24 -24.63
C LYS A 685 -5.68 -1.39 -24.64
N SER A 686 -4.94 -0.30 -24.86
CA SER A 686 -3.47 -0.33 -24.79
C SER A 686 -2.98 -0.85 -23.46
N VAL A 687 -3.53 -0.34 -22.35
CA VAL A 687 -3.15 -0.78 -21.00
C VAL A 687 -3.53 -2.24 -20.75
N ALA A 688 -4.68 -2.72 -21.24
CA ALA A 688 -5.07 -4.12 -21.09
C ALA A 688 -4.22 -5.09 -21.95
N SER A 689 -3.72 -4.62 -23.11
CA SER A 689 -3.01 -5.45 -24.10
C SER A 689 -1.73 -6.11 -23.58
N MET A 690 -1.15 -5.55 -22.50
CA MET A 690 0.07 -6.05 -21.87
C MET A 690 -0.09 -7.45 -21.26
N GLY A 691 -1.30 -8.01 -21.13
CA GLY A 691 -1.51 -9.37 -20.62
C GLY A 691 -1.19 -9.46 -19.14
N GLN A 692 -1.93 -8.69 -18.33
CA GLN A 692 -1.63 -8.46 -16.92
C GLN A 692 -1.72 -9.74 -16.07
N ASP A 693 -2.47 -10.77 -16.50
CA ASP A 693 -2.60 -12.06 -15.81
C ASP A 693 -1.28 -12.82 -15.58
N LYS A 694 -0.19 -12.40 -16.24
CA LYS A 694 1.17 -12.94 -16.07
C LYS A 694 2.02 -12.24 -15.02
N PHE A 695 1.55 -11.11 -14.49
CA PHE A 695 2.23 -10.35 -13.44
C PHE A 695 1.61 -10.76 -12.10
N HIS A 696 2.33 -11.55 -11.31
CA HIS A 696 1.80 -12.16 -10.09
C HIS A 696 1.28 -11.13 -9.08
N ASP A 697 1.79 -9.90 -9.10
CA ASP A 697 1.35 -8.80 -8.23
C ASP A 697 0.54 -7.71 -8.95
N GLY A 698 0.22 -7.94 -10.22
CA GLY A 698 -0.73 -7.11 -10.97
C GLY A 698 -0.12 -5.90 -11.66
N ALA A 699 -1.01 -4.99 -12.03
CA ALA A 699 -0.68 -3.73 -12.70
C ALA A 699 -1.71 -2.68 -12.28
N LEU A 700 -1.23 -1.50 -11.88
CA LEU A 700 -2.11 -0.44 -11.41
C LEU A 700 -2.36 0.57 -12.53
N PHE A 701 -3.64 0.83 -12.84
CA PHE A 701 -4.02 1.80 -13.86
C PHE A 701 -4.86 2.95 -13.28
N ASN A 702 -4.40 4.17 -13.51
CA ASN A 702 -5.12 5.40 -13.19
C ASN A 702 -5.81 5.97 -14.44
N LEU A 703 -7.05 6.40 -14.28
CA LEU A 703 -7.79 7.15 -15.29
C LEU A 703 -8.41 8.41 -14.68
N ARG A 704 -8.58 9.47 -15.48
CA ARG A 704 -9.23 10.71 -15.03
C ARG A 704 -10.22 11.22 -16.07
N PHE A 705 -11.39 11.61 -15.62
CA PHE A 705 -12.43 12.24 -16.42
C PHE A 705 -12.71 13.68 -15.98
N ASP A 706 -13.10 14.51 -16.95
CA ASP A 706 -13.76 15.79 -16.68
C ASP A 706 -15.19 15.53 -16.17
N PRO A 707 -15.62 16.14 -15.04
CA PRO A 707 -16.97 15.98 -14.50
C PRO A 707 -18.09 16.25 -15.52
N LYS A 708 -17.94 17.25 -16.40
CA LYS A 708 -18.95 17.57 -17.43
C LYS A 708 -19.04 16.46 -18.47
N GLY A 709 -17.90 15.85 -18.79
CA GLY A 709 -17.80 14.75 -19.74
C GLY A 709 -18.45 13.45 -19.24
N VAL A 710 -18.72 13.34 -17.94
CA VAL A 710 -19.36 12.17 -17.34
C VAL A 710 -20.58 12.52 -16.49
N GLU A 711 -21.26 13.64 -16.73
CA GLU A 711 -22.47 14.02 -15.98
C GLU A 711 -23.71 13.20 -16.38
N GLY A 712 -24.54 12.86 -15.38
CA GLY A 712 -25.85 12.22 -15.56
C GLY A 712 -25.79 10.79 -16.09
N GLU A 713 -26.95 10.24 -16.48
CA GLU A 713 -27.08 8.82 -16.87
C GLU A 713 -26.15 8.40 -18.01
N LYS A 714 -26.01 9.24 -19.04
CA LYS A 714 -25.10 8.94 -20.16
C LYS A 714 -23.64 8.95 -19.74
N GLY A 715 -23.28 9.85 -18.82
CA GLY A 715 -21.96 9.91 -18.24
C GLY A 715 -21.64 8.68 -17.40
N LEU A 716 -22.60 8.22 -16.60
CA LEU A 716 -22.50 7.00 -15.82
C LEU A 716 -22.27 5.78 -16.72
N GLN A 717 -23.04 5.67 -17.82
CA GLN A 717 -22.86 4.61 -18.83
C GLN A 717 -21.48 4.66 -19.51
N ARG A 718 -20.86 5.84 -19.66
CA ARG A 718 -19.48 5.96 -20.18
C ARG A 718 -18.48 5.37 -19.18
N ILE A 719 -18.62 5.67 -17.88
CA ILE A 719 -17.76 5.10 -16.82
C ILE A 719 -17.90 3.57 -16.79
N GLU A 720 -19.13 3.06 -16.73
CA GLU A 720 -19.42 1.62 -16.77
C GLU A 720 -18.82 0.95 -18.02
N GLY A 721 -19.01 1.56 -19.19
CA GLY A 721 -18.53 1.05 -20.46
C GLY A 721 -17.00 0.98 -20.55
N VAL A 722 -16.30 1.97 -19.99
CA VAL A 722 -14.83 1.99 -19.93
C VAL A 722 -14.30 0.87 -19.03
N ILE A 723 -14.87 0.69 -17.84
CA ILE A 723 -14.49 -0.37 -16.90
C ILE A 723 -14.74 -1.75 -17.53
N LYS A 724 -15.94 -1.97 -18.09
CA LYS A 724 -16.30 -3.23 -18.78
C LYS A 724 -15.36 -3.51 -19.96
N THR A 725 -15.04 -2.48 -20.75
CA THR A 725 -14.10 -2.64 -21.88
C THR A 725 -12.70 -3.02 -21.40
N TYR A 726 -12.19 -2.38 -20.35
CA TYR A 726 -10.88 -2.70 -19.78
C TYR A 726 -10.81 -4.16 -19.31
N PHE A 727 -11.82 -4.61 -18.55
CA PHE A 727 -11.85 -5.98 -18.01
C PHE A 727 -12.05 -7.03 -19.10
N ASN A 728 -12.90 -6.78 -20.10
CA ASN A 728 -13.09 -7.67 -21.24
C ASN A 728 -11.83 -7.86 -22.09
N ASN A 729 -10.86 -6.93 -21.99
CA ASN A 729 -9.56 -7.02 -22.68
C ASN A 729 -8.44 -7.54 -21.75
N GLY A 730 -8.75 -8.01 -20.55
CA GLY A 730 -7.77 -8.63 -19.64
C GLY A 730 -7.08 -7.65 -18.69
N GLY A 731 -7.61 -6.43 -18.53
CA GLY A 731 -7.16 -5.51 -17.48
C GLY A 731 -7.45 -6.03 -16.07
N ASN A 732 -6.52 -5.84 -15.14
CA ASN A 732 -6.60 -6.32 -13.75
C ASN A 732 -7.29 -5.33 -12.82
N HIS A 733 -6.76 -4.11 -12.71
CA HIS A 733 -7.24 -3.09 -11.77
C HIS A 733 -7.34 -1.73 -12.46
N ILE A 734 -8.42 -0.99 -12.16
CA ILE A 734 -8.65 0.39 -12.62
C ILE A 734 -9.20 1.24 -11.47
N GLN A 735 -8.67 2.45 -11.32
CA GLN A 735 -9.20 3.46 -10.41
C GLN A 735 -9.32 4.81 -11.12
N ILE A 736 -10.39 5.54 -10.83
CA ILE A 736 -10.83 6.68 -11.65
C ILE A 736 -11.02 7.93 -10.78
N ASN A 737 -10.42 9.04 -11.20
CA ASN A 737 -10.72 10.38 -10.69
C ASN A 737 -11.77 11.07 -11.59
N VAL A 738 -12.76 11.73 -11.01
CA VAL A 738 -13.69 12.62 -11.73
C VAL A 738 -13.55 14.02 -11.12
N VAL A 739 -12.69 14.83 -11.73
CA VAL A 739 -12.35 16.19 -11.22
C VAL A 739 -11.68 16.99 -12.33
N ASP A 740 -12.09 18.26 -12.51
CA ASP A 740 -11.50 19.17 -13.50
C ASP A 740 -10.22 19.87 -13.00
N ASP A 741 -9.43 20.41 -13.94
CA ASP A 741 -8.16 21.07 -13.64
C ASP A 741 -8.37 22.36 -12.83
N GLU A 742 -9.46 23.06 -13.10
CA GLU A 742 -9.83 24.32 -12.47
C GLU A 742 -10.06 24.14 -10.97
N THR A 743 -10.76 23.07 -10.58
CA THR A 743 -11.04 22.69 -9.19
C THR A 743 -9.76 22.33 -8.46
N LEU A 744 -8.90 21.50 -9.05
CA LEU A 744 -7.62 21.15 -8.44
C LEU A 744 -6.74 22.39 -8.26
N LYS A 745 -6.62 23.25 -9.28
CA LYS A 745 -5.85 24.50 -9.21
C LYS A 745 -6.47 25.52 -8.24
N ALA A 746 -7.78 25.51 -8.04
CA ALA A 746 -8.45 26.32 -7.03
C ALA A 746 -8.12 25.81 -5.62
N ALA A 747 -8.15 24.49 -5.41
CA ALA A 747 -7.76 23.88 -4.15
C ALA A 747 -6.27 24.11 -3.80
N GLN A 748 -5.38 24.22 -4.79
CA GLN A 748 -3.99 24.64 -4.55
C GLN A 748 -3.88 26.09 -4.02
N LYS A 749 -4.81 26.97 -4.41
CA LYS A 749 -4.79 28.40 -4.05
C LYS A 749 -5.52 28.68 -2.74
N ASP A 750 -6.56 27.92 -2.43
CA ASP A 750 -7.45 28.15 -1.29
C ASP A 750 -7.82 26.82 -0.59
N PRO A 751 -6.84 26.11 0.00
CA PRO A 751 -7.03 24.75 0.51
C PRO A 751 -8.09 24.64 1.63
N GLU A 752 -8.33 25.72 2.40
CA GLU A 752 -9.29 25.71 3.50
C GLU A 752 -10.74 25.42 3.05
N HIS A 753 -11.09 25.77 1.81
CA HIS A 753 -12.42 25.51 1.23
C HIS A 753 -12.54 24.11 0.60
N TYR A 754 -11.45 23.32 0.59
CA TYR A 754 -11.37 22.03 -0.10
C TYR A 754 -10.82 20.88 0.79
N LYS A 755 -10.89 20.99 2.13
CA LYS A 755 -10.31 20.00 3.07
C LYS A 755 -10.79 18.55 2.89
N GLY A 756 -11.96 18.34 2.28
CA GLY A 756 -12.52 17.03 1.97
C GLY A 756 -12.42 16.63 0.49
N LEU A 757 -11.70 17.39 -0.35
CA LEU A 757 -11.50 17.06 -1.76
C LEU A 757 -10.60 15.84 -1.88
N MET A 758 -11.18 14.67 -2.13
CA MET A 758 -10.45 13.43 -2.30
C MET A 758 -9.94 13.26 -3.72
N VAL A 759 -8.76 12.66 -3.84
CA VAL A 759 -8.17 12.25 -5.12
C VAL A 759 -7.54 10.87 -4.99
N ARG A 760 -7.58 10.08 -6.07
CA ARG A 760 -6.77 8.86 -6.21
C ARG A 760 -5.34 9.25 -6.56
N VAL A 761 -4.40 8.79 -5.74
CA VAL A 761 -2.96 8.94 -6.01
C VAL A 761 -2.50 7.72 -6.79
N ALA A 762 -2.17 6.60 -6.14
CA ALA A 762 -1.72 5.39 -6.84
C ALA A 762 -1.94 4.13 -5.99
N GLY A 763 -3.20 3.68 -5.92
CA GLY A 763 -3.62 2.50 -5.14
C GLY A 763 -4.24 2.86 -3.80
N TYR A 764 -4.33 4.17 -3.52
CA TYR A 764 -4.92 4.75 -2.32
C TYR A 764 -5.49 6.13 -2.64
N MET A 765 -6.22 6.68 -1.69
CA MET A 765 -6.81 8.01 -1.74
C MET A 765 -6.11 8.93 -0.76
N ALA A 766 -6.03 10.21 -1.10
CA ALA A 766 -5.58 11.27 -0.21
C ALA A 766 -6.51 12.47 -0.30
N TYR A 767 -6.54 13.29 0.74
CA TYR A 767 -7.09 14.63 0.63
C TYR A 767 -6.12 15.48 -0.20
N PHE A 768 -6.60 16.07 -1.30
CA PHE A 768 -5.76 16.84 -2.22
C PHE A 768 -5.01 17.97 -1.51
N THR A 769 -5.62 18.55 -0.47
CA THR A 769 -5.04 19.63 0.35
C THR A 769 -4.01 19.15 1.36
N GLU A 770 -3.92 17.84 1.62
CA GLU A 770 -2.85 17.24 2.45
C GLU A 770 -1.64 16.79 1.58
N LEU A 771 -1.78 16.80 0.25
CA LEU A 771 -0.66 16.51 -0.66
C LEU A 771 0.23 17.74 -0.84
N ASP A 772 1.53 17.52 -0.97
CA ASP A 772 2.45 18.59 -1.34
C ASP A 772 2.26 19.01 -2.80
N LYS A 773 2.75 20.20 -3.14
CA LYS A 773 2.56 20.79 -4.47
C LYS A 773 3.05 19.88 -5.60
N SER A 774 4.16 19.16 -5.42
CA SER A 774 4.69 18.30 -6.48
C SER A 774 3.75 17.12 -6.78
N ALA A 775 3.23 16.45 -5.74
CA ALA A 775 2.23 15.40 -5.89
C ALA A 775 0.91 15.93 -6.48
N GLN A 776 0.46 17.11 -6.04
CA GLN A 776 -0.72 17.79 -6.60
C GLN A 776 -0.55 18.08 -8.10
N ASP A 777 0.60 18.63 -8.50
CA ASP A 777 0.90 18.96 -9.89
C ASP A 777 0.93 17.70 -10.77
N THR A 778 1.48 16.58 -10.27
CA THR A 778 1.44 15.29 -10.99
C THR A 778 0.01 14.81 -11.23
N ILE A 779 -0.89 14.94 -10.25
CA ILE A 779 -2.31 14.58 -10.42
C ILE A 779 -3.00 15.50 -11.43
N ILE A 780 -2.73 16.81 -11.38
CA ILE A 780 -3.24 17.79 -12.36
C ILE A 780 -2.73 17.47 -13.77
N TYR A 781 -1.48 17.02 -13.90
CA TYR A 781 -0.86 16.73 -15.19
C TYR A 781 -1.43 15.48 -15.87
N ARG A 782 -2.09 14.57 -15.13
CA ARG A 782 -2.76 13.42 -15.71
C ARG A 782 -3.78 13.83 -16.77
N THR A 783 -3.80 13.08 -17.86
CA THR A 783 -4.74 13.27 -18.97
C THR A 783 -6.17 13.26 -18.45
N THR A 784 -6.89 14.33 -18.75
CA THR A 784 -8.32 14.47 -18.41
C THR A 784 -9.14 14.16 -19.64
N HIS A 785 -9.75 12.97 -19.66
CA HIS A 785 -10.59 12.53 -20.77
C HIS A 785 -11.95 13.24 -20.75
N PHE A 786 -12.55 13.38 -21.94
CA PHE A 786 -13.85 14.07 -22.16
C PHE A 786 -13.89 15.58 -21.85
N LYS A 787 -12.76 16.28 -21.85
CA LYS A 787 -12.69 17.73 -21.61
C LYS A 787 -13.46 18.60 -22.63
N GLU A 788 -13.63 18.11 -23.86
CA GLU A 788 -14.31 18.80 -24.97
C GLU A 788 -15.66 18.13 -25.37
N ALA A 789 -16.20 17.24 -24.53
CA ALA A 789 -17.31 16.34 -24.86
C ALA A 789 -18.72 16.95 -24.79
#